data_AF-A0A2D6HE65-F1
#
_entry.id   AF-A0A2D6HE65-F1
#
_cell.length_a   1.000
_cell.length_b   1.000
_cell.length_c   1.000
_cell.angle_alpha   90.00
_cell.angle_beta   90.00
_cell.angle_gamma   90.00
#
_symmetry.space_group_name_H-M   'P 1'
#
loop_
_entity.id
_entity.type
_entity.pdbx_description
1 polymer ?
#
loop_
_entity_poly.entity_id
_entity_poly.type
_entity_poly.pdbx_seq_one_letter_code
_entity_poly.pdbx_strand_id
1 'polypeptide(L)'
;MAGISVALARALVCLRVTVAVQCVAAARTAWVTGSAVNGWLFIKAGVAPETANLVDRIAAVALAAAAVSALLRPSRCLLLVPAAWIAAITVATCTNPGSAVDHLAPAAHAVRLAAPLGLIAWLSHRERSPALHTVGVWVLLIGSSATFVAHGVEALGHHPRFVDLLIGTARRWTPWRLSQSSAETALTCIGTADLLLAALLLLRRWRWVAGWMAAWGLVTALARMTTMGGAVWYDSAERVANAGVPLALFLAWWQVVRFRAPTPMTMITTALLVLFTAAPQDDPWTALEGTSPAQWRVIWTEDPAHRATVSWSTLEPGSRHVVHYDVISRAGTGEAYAQSQQSQRNGAYTLHENEQGKIDGASYHHARLAGLEPSTTYWFQLESDGARSRELHFETAPADDRPLRLLHGGDSRSGHEARLKINTYIGLLADEHPDLIAFAHGGDYILWGELWTHWRPWLSHHEVATSPSGRVLPLIPARGNHDVGPLFDEIFDDPGGAKLNYYATDITPRVSLLTINTEISAAGDQAVWLEAELARLRPQRRWLLAQYHRAIYPAVKGPADAKPHWVPLFEEHDLDIALESDGHVAKRTVPIRAEAQDDTGVIYIGEGGLGVPQRVPRFDQWFLQDPGMCASAHHVVMLEFADGELTSRILGLPESYARSFTPRDFVPLVGPDATWRYLAGSDPVDGAWRSVGFDDSVWRQGAASFGFGGDDEMTPLVDMRGEYSRVYLRASFDPSRLEGLEDVRLAVRFDDGFIAYLNGVEVARGSVAAGSGAEATDVDTHSARAWELYSLGSGAELAARLEGGEAVLAIEGHNKRKTSNDFHLEPCLIGPHLERPPLAEETVVLDVLRLVPRESR
;
A
#
# COMPACT_ATOMS: atom_id res chain seq x y z
N MET A 1 -16.90 50.84 36.38
CA MET A 1 -16.44 49.44 36.15
C MET A 1 -17.66 48.60 35.83
N ALA A 2 -17.89 48.23 34.56
CA ALA A 2 -18.91 47.22 34.23
C ALA A 2 -18.24 45.84 34.33
N GLY A 3 -18.59 45.06 35.34
CA GLY A 3 -18.03 43.71 35.56
C GLY A 3 -18.39 42.76 34.41
N ILE A 4 -17.51 41.79 34.14
CA ILE A 4 -17.82 40.65 33.27
C ILE A 4 -19.08 39.98 33.81
N SER A 5 -20.12 39.78 32.98
CA SER A 5 -21.32 39.08 33.41
C SER A 5 -20.95 37.69 33.96
N VAL A 6 -21.60 37.25 35.03
CA VAL A 6 -21.35 35.92 35.66
C VAL A 6 -21.42 34.79 34.62
N ALA A 7 -22.31 34.91 33.63
CA ALA A 7 -22.45 34.00 32.51
C ALA A 7 -21.16 33.88 31.65
N LEU A 8 -20.57 35.00 31.25
CA LEU A 8 -19.31 35.03 30.50
C LEU A 8 -18.12 34.55 31.33
N ALA A 9 -18.09 34.83 32.63
CA ALA A 9 -17.05 34.31 33.50
C ALA A 9 -17.09 32.76 33.56
N ARG A 10 -18.29 32.17 33.65
CA ARG A 10 -18.48 30.71 33.61
C ARG A 10 -18.09 30.12 32.26
N ALA A 11 -18.48 30.75 31.16
CA ALA A 11 -18.13 30.29 29.81
C ALA A 11 -16.61 30.36 29.54
N LEU A 12 -15.94 31.40 30.04
CA LEU A 12 -14.47 31.50 30.00
C LEU A 12 -13.80 30.38 30.79
N VAL A 13 -14.27 30.07 32.00
CA VAL A 13 -13.74 28.93 32.78
C VAL A 13 -13.92 27.62 32.01
N CYS A 14 -15.10 27.42 31.41
CA CYS A 14 -15.39 26.24 30.59
C CYS A 14 -14.40 26.09 29.41
N LEU A 15 -14.16 27.15 28.63
CA LEU A 15 -13.18 27.10 27.54
C LEU A 15 -11.74 26.88 28.02
N ARG A 16 -11.36 27.48 29.15
CA ARG A 16 -10.02 27.29 29.72
C ARG A 16 -9.76 25.83 30.10
N VAL A 17 -10.72 25.19 30.76
CA VAL A 17 -10.65 23.76 31.11
C VAL A 17 -10.62 22.91 29.85
N THR A 18 -11.50 23.21 28.88
CA THR A 18 -11.58 22.49 27.60
C THR A 18 -10.25 22.50 26.86
N VAL A 19 -9.66 23.69 26.67
CA VAL A 19 -8.35 23.84 26.00
C VAL A 19 -7.25 23.15 26.79
N ALA A 20 -7.25 23.25 28.11
CA ALA A 20 -6.22 22.60 28.93
C ALA A 20 -6.26 21.07 28.82
N VAL A 21 -7.45 20.46 28.92
CA VAL A 21 -7.61 19.01 28.79
C VAL A 21 -7.22 18.55 27.39
N GLN A 22 -7.64 19.27 26.35
CA GLN A 22 -7.25 19.00 24.96
C GLN A 22 -5.72 19.07 24.78
N CYS A 23 -5.06 20.08 25.35
CA CYS A 23 -3.60 20.21 25.30
C CYS A 23 -2.88 19.06 26.00
N VAL A 24 -3.36 18.63 27.17
CA VAL A 24 -2.77 17.50 27.92
C VAL A 24 -2.88 16.21 27.11
N ALA A 25 -4.05 15.95 26.52
CA ALA A 25 -4.25 14.80 25.66
C ALA A 25 -3.33 14.83 24.44
N ALA A 26 -3.31 15.94 23.70
CA ALA A 26 -2.47 16.10 22.51
C ALA A 26 -0.97 16.02 22.84
N ALA A 27 -0.53 16.55 23.99
CA ALA A 27 0.85 16.43 24.45
C ALA A 27 1.23 14.98 24.73
N ARG A 28 0.35 14.21 25.37
CA ARG A 28 0.57 12.78 25.60
C ARG A 28 0.67 12.02 24.28
N THR A 29 -0.25 12.27 23.34
CA THR A 29 -0.25 11.62 22.02
C THR A 29 1.07 11.88 21.28
N ALA A 30 1.49 13.15 21.17
CA ALA A 30 2.76 13.51 20.54
C ALA A 30 3.97 12.92 21.27
N TRP A 31 3.94 12.79 22.60
CA TRP A 31 5.06 12.25 23.37
C TRP A 31 5.18 10.72 23.34
N VAL A 32 4.06 10.01 23.37
CA VAL A 32 4.03 8.55 23.62
C VAL A 32 3.75 7.76 22.35
N THR A 33 2.73 8.15 21.59
CA THR A 33 2.26 7.36 20.43
C THR A 33 2.80 7.88 19.10
N GLY A 34 3.25 9.13 19.06
CA GLY A 34 3.52 9.86 17.82
C GLY A 34 2.25 10.48 17.23
N SER A 35 2.39 11.59 16.54
CA SER A 35 1.29 12.36 15.93
C SER A 35 1.16 12.10 14.43
N ALA A 36 0.03 12.50 13.84
CA ALA A 36 -0.14 12.51 12.38
C ALA A 36 0.91 13.39 11.68
N VAL A 37 1.38 14.46 12.34
CA VAL A 37 2.44 15.34 11.82
C VAL A 37 3.77 14.60 11.74
N ASN A 38 4.10 13.80 12.75
CA ASN A 38 5.29 12.95 12.75
C ASN A 38 5.24 11.94 11.59
N GLY A 39 4.11 11.21 11.48
CA GLY A 39 3.91 10.27 10.38
C GLY A 39 4.04 10.94 9.01
N TRP A 40 3.46 12.13 8.85
CA TRP A 40 3.56 12.90 7.61
C TRP A 40 4.98 13.38 7.29
N LEU A 41 5.71 13.90 8.28
CA LEU A 41 7.08 14.37 8.09
C LEU A 41 8.00 13.23 7.65
N PHE A 42 7.85 12.08 8.29
CA PHE A 42 8.64 10.90 7.95
C PHE A 42 8.24 10.31 6.60
N ILE A 43 6.95 10.04 6.40
CA ILE A 43 6.45 9.30 5.22
C ILE A 43 6.44 10.17 3.96
N LYS A 44 6.03 11.44 4.07
CA LYS A 44 5.79 12.30 2.90
C LYS A 44 6.87 13.34 2.67
N ALA A 45 7.39 13.93 3.74
CA ALA A 45 8.44 14.95 3.62
C ALA A 45 9.87 14.36 3.61
N GLY A 46 10.02 13.03 3.76
CA GLY A 46 11.32 12.35 3.75
C GLY A 46 12.24 12.79 4.90
N VAL A 47 11.67 13.34 5.98
CA VAL A 47 12.43 13.84 7.13
C VAL A 47 12.89 12.65 7.98
N ALA A 48 14.16 12.67 8.39
CA ALA A 48 14.73 11.62 9.24
C ALA A 48 13.87 11.36 10.50
N PRO A 49 13.67 10.09 10.91
CA PRO A 49 12.83 9.73 12.06
C PRO A 49 13.16 10.50 13.34
N GLU A 50 14.44 10.74 13.61
CA GLU A 50 14.91 11.45 14.80
C GLU A 50 14.42 12.90 14.80
N THR A 51 14.42 13.53 13.63
CA THR A 51 13.96 14.90 13.45
C THR A 51 12.44 14.99 13.54
N ALA A 52 11.71 14.04 12.93
CA ALA A 52 10.25 13.97 13.07
C ALA A 52 9.81 13.73 14.52
N ASN A 53 10.51 12.85 15.25
CA ASN A 53 10.28 12.61 16.68
C ASN A 53 10.62 13.82 17.55
N LEU A 54 11.66 14.58 17.19
CA LEU A 54 12.00 15.81 17.88
C LEU A 54 10.90 16.86 17.74
N VAL A 55 10.28 17.00 16.56
CA VAL A 55 9.14 17.92 16.34
C VAL A 55 7.99 17.60 17.29
N ASP A 56 7.63 16.33 17.42
CA ASP A 56 6.57 15.87 18.33
C ASP A 56 6.90 16.14 19.80
N ARG A 57 8.14 15.90 20.22
CA ARG A 57 8.59 16.21 21.60
C ARG A 57 8.54 17.70 21.90
N ILE A 58 8.98 18.55 20.96
CA ILE A 58 8.89 20.00 21.09
C ILE A 58 7.43 20.44 21.20
N ALA A 59 6.57 19.92 20.33
CA ALA A 59 5.15 20.21 20.35
C ALA A 59 4.48 19.79 21.66
N ALA A 60 4.79 18.60 22.18
CA ALA A 60 4.27 18.11 23.44
C ALA A 60 4.64 19.02 24.63
N VAL A 61 5.89 19.49 24.73
CA VAL A 61 6.30 20.46 25.77
C VAL A 61 5.54 21.78 25.60
N ALA A 62 5.41 22.28 24.37
CA ALA A 62 4.70 23.52 24.10
C ALA A 62 3.19 23.40 24.43
N LEU A 63 2.57 22.27 24.14
CA LEU A 63 1.18 21.95 24.48
C LEU A 63 0.98 21.85 26.00
N ALA A 64 1.89 21.20 26.72
CA ALA A 64 1.85 21.15 28.19
C ALA A 64 1.95 22.56 28.80
N ALA A 65 2.84 23.41 28.29
CA ALA A 65 2.94 24.81 28.69
C ALA A 65 1.65 25.60 28.36
N ALA A 66 1.05 25.35 27.21
CA ALA A 66 -0.24 25.93 26.83
C ALA A 66 -1.38 25.50 27.77
N ALA A 67 -1.39 24.25 28.24
CA ALA A 67 -2.37 23.75 29.21
C ALA A 67 -2.28 24.50 30.55
N VAL A 68 -1.07 24.63 31.08
CA VAL A 68 -0.80 25.38 32.34
C VAL A 68 -1.20 26.85 32.18
N SER A 69 -0.82 27.46 31.06
CA SER A 69 -1.20 28.83 30.70
C SER A 69 -2.72 29.00 30.67
N ALA A 70 -3.44 28.09 30.01
CA ALA A 70 -4.90 28.13 29.93
C ALA A 70 -5.55 28.12 31.32
N LEU A 71 -5.07 27.34 32.28
CA LEU A 71 -5.66 27.23 33.62
C LEU A 71 -5.24 28.33 34.60
N LEU A 72 -4.02 28.83 34.52
CA LEU A 72 -3.49 29.81 35.49
C LEU A 72 -3.64 31.24 34.98
N ARG A 73 -2.87 31.60 33.95
CA ARG A 73 -2.83 32.94 33.34
C ARG A 73 -2.76 32.81 31.81
N PRO A 74 -3.89 32.91 31.11
CA PRO A 74 -3.96 32.66 29.68
C PRO A 74 -3.11 33.66 28.88
N SER A 75 -2.04 33.17 28.26
CA SER A 75 -1.22 33.93 27.31
C SER A 75 -1.73 33.69 25.88
N ARG A 76 -1.95 34.76 25.11
CA ARG A 76 -2.38 34.67 23.70
C ARG A 76 -1.39 33.87 22.86
N CYS A 77 -0.09 34.12 23.04
CA CYS A 77 0.96 33.41 22.31
C CYS A 77 0.96 31.91 22.60
N LEU A 78 0.81 31.52 23.87
CA LEU A 78 0.77 30.10 24.24
C LEU A 78 -0.54 29.42 23.82
N LEU A 79 -1.65 30.15 23.74
CA LEU A 79 -2.92 29.61 23.24
C LEU A 79 -2.95 29.44 21.73
N LEU A 80 -2.06 30.07 20.97
CA LEU A 80 -1.90 29.81 19.54
C LEU A 80 -1.23 28.46 19.26
N VAL A 81 -0.44 27.93 20.21
CA VAL A 81 0.24 26.64 20.07
C VAL A 81 -0.74 25.49 19.79
N PRO A 82 -1.78 25.23 20.62
CA PRO A 82 -2.74 24.16 20.32
C PRO A 82 -3.53 24.40 19.03
N ALA A 83 -3.80 25.66 18.66
CA ALA A 83 -4.46 25.97 17.39
C ALA A 83 -3.56 25.60 16.19
N ALA A 84 -2.29 26.00 16.22
CA ALA A 84 -1.32 25.68 15.18
C ALA A 84 -1.08 24.16 15.09
N TRP A 85 -1.00 23.48 16.22
CA TRP A 85 -0.79 22.04 16.26
C TRP A 85 -1.95 21.27 15.63
N ILE A 86 -3.19 21.64 15.94
CA ILE A 86 -4.38 21.01 15.35
C ILE A 86 -4.47 21.29 13.86
N ALA A 87 -4.13 22.51 13.43
CA ALA A 87 -4.05 22.83 12.00
C ALA A 87 -3.01 21.95 11.29
N ALA A 88 -1.84 21.72 11.90
CA ALA A 88 -0.82 20.82 11.35
C ALA A 88 -1.31 19.37 11.27
N ILE A 89 -1.99 18.86 12.30
CA ILE A 89 -2.61 17.53 12.28
C ILE A 89 -3.63 17.43 11.14
N THR A 90 -4.51 18.42 11.00
CA THR A 90 -5.50 18.45 9.92
C THR A 90 -4.84 18.37 8.55
N VAL A 91 -3.80 19.17 8.31
CA VAL A 91 -3.06 19.14 7.04
C VAL A 91 -2.40 17.78 6.82
N ALA A 92 -1.75 17.24 7.84
CA ALA A 92 -1.10 15.94 7.78
C ALA A 92 -2.09 14.82 7.41
N THR A 93 -3.25 14.78 8.06
CA THR A 93 -4.31 13.79 7.79
C THR A 93 -4.90 13.95 6.39
N CYS A 94 -5.24 15.17 5.97
CA CYS A 94 -5.83 15.39 4.64
C CYS A 94 -4.89 15.11 3.48
N THR A 95 -3.58 15.22 3.71
CA THR A 95 -2.57 15.02 2.67
C THR A 95 -1.96 13.62 2.69
N ASN A 96 -2.32 12.80 3.67
CA ASN A 96 -2.01 11.38 3.75
C ASN A 96 -3.24 10.60 4.27
N PRO A 97 -4.37 10.61 3.54
CA PRO A 97 -5.58 9.92 3.97
C PRO A 97 -5.36 8.41 4.05
N GLY A 98 -5.74 7.79 5.17
CA GLY A 98 -5.78 6.34 5.36
C GLY A 98 -7.20 5.77 5.22
N SER A 99 -8.18 6.61 4.91
CA SER A 99 -9.59 6.26 4.65
C SER A 99 -10.26 7.34 3.77
N ALA A 100 -11.34 6.99 3.06
CA ALA A 100 -12.09 7.90 2.20
C ALA A 100 -12.70 9.12 2.94
N VAL A 101 -12.84 9.05 4.27
CA VAL A 101 -13.40 10.14 5.09
C VAL A 101 -12.35 11.10 5.65
N ASP A 102 -11.05 10.82 5.49
CA ASP A 102 -9.98 11.71 6.00
C ASP A 102 -9.96 13.08 5.31
N HIS A 103 -10.66 13.22 4.19
CA HIS A 103 -10.97 14.50 3.55
C HIS A 103 -11.89 15.40 4.40
N LEU A 104 -12.68 14.83 5.33
CA LEU A 104 -13.52 15.56 6.29
C LEU A 104 -12.76 16.02 7.53
N ALA A 105 -11.49 15.62 7.70
CA ALA A 105 -10.66 16.00 8.84
C ALA A 105 -10.68 17.52 9.18
N PRO A 106 -10.72 18.48 8.22
CA PRO A 106 -10.78 19.89 8.56
C PRO A 106 -12.05 20.27 9.31
N ALA A 107 -13.18 19.68 8.91
CA ALA A 107 -14.46 19.89 9.55
C ALA A 107 -14.56 19.11 10.88
N ALA A 108 -14.05 17.87 10.92
CA ALA A 108 -14.02 17.05 12.14
C ALA A 108 -13.16 17.66 13.26
N HIS A 109 -12.07 18.35 12.92
CA HIS A 109 -11.20 19.06 13.88
C HIS A 109 -11.62 20.52 14.15
N ALA A 110 -12.63 21.04 13.46
CA ALA A 110 -13.01 22.46 13.50
C ALA A 110 -13.30 22.97 14.92
N VAL A 111 -14.02 22.21 15.74
CA VAL A 111 -14.32 22.61 17.13
C VAL A 111 -13.07 22.64 18.02
N ARG A 112 -12.11 21.74 17.78
CA ARG A 112 -10.84 21.68 18.53
C ARG A 112 -9.94 22.87 18.19
N LEU A 113 -10.00 23.34 16.94
CA LEU A 113 -9.35 24.57 16.49
C LEU A 113 -10.08 25.81 17.02
N ALA A 114 -11.41 25.79 17.05
CA ALA A 114 -12.24 26.89 17.51
C ALA A 114 -12.09 27.15 19.03
N ALA A 115 -11.88 26.12 19.84
CA ALA A 115 -11.73 26.25 21.30
C ALA A 115 -10.64 27.24 21.74
N PRO A 116 -9.36 27.10 21.34
CA PRO A 116 -8.31 28.05 21.69
C PRO A 116 -8.50 29.44 21.05
N LEU A 117 -8.98 29.50 19.80
CA LEU A 117 -9.22 30.77 19.10
C LEU A 117 -10.36 31.58 19.74
N GLY A 118 -11.45 30.93 20.10
CA GLY A 118 -12.55 31.55 20.82
C GLY A 118 -12.15 31.99 22.23
N LEU A 119 -11.28 31.23 22.92
CA LEU A 119 -10.71 31.65 24.20
C LEU A 119 -9.86 32.92 24.05
N ILE A 120 -8.97 32.99 23.06
CA ILE A 120 -8.18 34.20 22.75
C ILE A 120 -9.10 35.40 22.50
N ALA A 121 -10.11 35.22 21.66
CA ALA A 121 -11.06 36.27 21.31
C ALA A 121 -11.85 36.79 22.52
N TRP A 122 -12.30 35.90 23.42
CA TRP A 122 -13.06 36.29 24.61
C TRP A 122 -12.20 36.86 25.74
N LEU A 123 -10.90 36.53 25.82
CA LEU A 123 -9.96 37.21 26.72
C LEU A 123 -9.82 38.70 26.34
N SER A 124 -9.88 39.02 25.05
CA SER A 124 -9.85 40.39 24.52
C SER A 124 -11.08 41.24 24.88
N HIS A 125 -12.15 40.64 25.40
CA HIS A 125 -13.30 41.40 25.93
C HIS A 125 -12.90 42.26 27.14
N ARG A 126 -11.83 41.90 27.88
CA ARG A 126 -11.27 42.76 28.93
C ARG A 126 -10.67 44.06 28.39
N GLU A 127 -10.29 44.09 27.10
CA GLU A 127 -9.67 45.24 26.42
C GLU A 127 -10.71 46.12 25.66
N ARG A 128 -12.02 45.88 25.85
CA ARG A 128 -13.13 46.63 25.23
C ARG A 128 -13.15 46.62 23.68
N SER A 129 -12.87 45.48 23.04
CA SER A 129 -13.10 45.29 21.59
C SER A 129 -14.36 44.45 21.31
N PRO A 130 -15.53 45.05 21.02
CA PRO A 130 -16.77 44.33 20.73
C PRO A 130 -16.70 43.47 19.46
N ALA A 131 -15.86 43.88 18.49
CA ALA A 131 -15.67 43.16 17.23
C ALA A 131 -15.00 41.80 17.47
N LEU A 132 -13.91 41.76 18.25
CA LEU A 132 -13.20 40.51 18.56
C LEU A 132 -14.07 39.54 19.35
N HIS A 133 -14.89 40.04 20.27
CA HIS A 133 -15.83 39.20 21.01
C HIS A 133 -16.88 38.55 20.08
N THR A 134 -17.40 39.33 19.13
CA THR A 134 -18.34 38.86 18.09
C THR A 134 -17.69 37.79 17.21
N VAL A 135 -16.45 38.01 16.76
CA VAL A 135 -15.66 37.02 16.01
C VAL A 135 -15.50 35.73 16.81
N GLY A 136 -15.18 35.83 18.10
CA GLY A 136 -15.05 34.66 18.98
C GLY A 136 -16.32 33.82 19.09
N VAL A 137 -17.50 34.48 19.15
CA VAL A 137 -18.79 33.76 19.14
C VAL A 137 -18.99 33.01 17.83
N TRP A 138 -18.70 33.64 16.68
CA TRP A 138 -18.86 33.00 15.37
C TRP A 138 -17.87 31.86 15.14
N VAL A 139 -16.62 32.00 15.57
CA VAL A 139 -15.62 30.92 15.52
C VAL A 139 -16.12 29.68 16.27
N LEU A 140 -16.67 29.85 17.47
CA LEU A 140 -17.19 28.73 18.27
C LEU A 140 -18.46 28.11 17.67
N LEU A 141 -19.36 28.93 17.12
CA LEU A 141 -20.58 28.45 16.44
C LEU A 141 -20.24 27.65 15.18
N ILE A 142 -19.40 28.21 14.31
CA ILE A 142 -18.98 27.56 13.06
C ILE A 142 -18.20 26.30 13.37
N GLY A 143 -17.25 26.35 14.32
CA GLY A 143 -16.49 25.17 14.74
C GLY A 143 -17.38 24.04 15.24
N SER A 144 -18.35 24.35 16.11
CA SER A 144 -19.29 23.35 16.65
C SER A 144 -20.14 22.72 15.55
N SER A 145 -20.69 23.54 14.66
CA SER A 145 -21.56 23.04 13.59
C SER A 145 -20.79 22.31 12.51
N ALA A 146 -19.58 22.75 12.13
CA ALA A 146 -18.74 22.06 11.16
C ALA A 146 -18.36 20.65 11.65
N THR A 147 -18.01 20.51 12.93
CA THR A 147 -17.70 19.19 13.51
C THR A 147 -18.91 18.27 13.56
N PHE A 148 -20.10 18.77 13.91
CA PHE A 148 -21.33 17.98 13.85
C PHE A 148 -21.73 17.62 12.41
N VAL A 149 -21.49 18.50 11.44
CA VAL A 149 -21.69 18.15 10.02
C VAL A 149 -20.76 17.03 9.59
N ALA A 150 -19.46 17.12 9.91
CA ALA A 150 -18.48 16.09 9.56
C ALA A 150 -18.86 14.73 10.14
N HIS A 151 -19.06 14.65 11.46
CA HIS A 151 -19.46 13.40 12.12
C HIS A 151 -20.85 12.92 11.65
N GLY A 152 -21.75 13.85 11.31
CA GLY A 152 -23.07 13.50 10.77
C GLY A 152 -22.99 12.84 9.39
N VAL A 153 -22.11 13.34 8.52
CA VAL A 153 -21.82 12.73 7.21
C VAL A 153 -21.13 11.38 7.39
N GLU A 154 -20.13 11.27 8.27
CA GLU A 154 -19.46 10.00 8.60
C GLU A 154 -20.45 8.95 9.15
N ALA A 155 -21.39 9.36 9.99
CA ALA A 155 -22.43 8.48 10.52
C ALA A 155 -23.43 8.03 9.43
N LEU A 156 -23.85 8.92 8.53
CA LEU A 156 -24.69 8.56 7.39
C LEU A 156 -23.99 7.60 6.42
N GLY A 157 -22.67 7.72 6.29
CA GLY A 157 -21.81 6.79 5.54
C GLY A 157 -21.43 5.53 6.31
N HIS A 158 -22.03 5.27 7.47
CA HIS A 158 -21.79 4.07 8.30
C HIS A 158 -20.31 3.82 8.62
N HIS A 159 -19.58 4.89 8.94
CA HIS A 159 -18.15 4.80 9.22
C HIS A 159 -17.81 3.62 10.16
N PRO A 160 -16.91 2.69 9.79
CA PRO A 160 -16.67 1.45 10.53
C PRO A 160 -16.37 1.66 12.02
N ARG A 161 -15.50 2.62 12.35
CA ARG A 161 -15.22 2.98 13.75
C ARG A 161 -16.46 3.40 14.54
N PHE A 162 -17.45 4.05 13.92
CA PHE A 162 -18.66 4.48 14.62
C PHE A 162 -19.59 3.29 14.87
N VAL A 163 -19.65 2.35 13.92
CA VAL A 163 -20.33 1.06 14.09
C VAL A 163 -19.73 0.30 15.27
N ASP A 164 -18.39 0.16 15.30
CA ASP A 164 -17.66 -0.53 16.37
C ASP A 164 -17.85 0.13 17.74
N LEU A 165 -17.86 1.47 17.79
CA LEU A 165 -18.11 2.19 19.05
C LEU A 165 -19.51 1.91 19.61
N LEU A 166 -20.54 1.84 18.76
CA LEU A 166 -21.90 1.52 19.18
C LEU A 166 -22.00 0.07 19.65
N ILE A 167 -21.54 -0.89 18.84
CA ILE A 167 -21.60 -2.33 19.17
C ILE A 167 -20.78 -2.62 20.43
N GLY A 168 -19.55 -2.10 20.49
CA GLY A 168 -18.64 -2.31 21.62
C GLY A 168 -19.15 -1.71 22.92
N THR A 169 -19.75 -0.53 22.88
CA THR A 169 -20.37 0.09 24.07
C THR A 169 -21.58 -0.71 24.55
N ALA A 170 -22.47 -1.12 23.62
CA ALA A 170 -23.62 -1.95 23.95
C ALA A 170 -23.19 -3.28 24.57
N ARG A 171 -22.21 -3.97 23.96
CA ARG A 171 -21.69 -5.26 24.43
C ARG A 171 -21.07 -5.17 25.82
N ARG A 172 -20.33 -4.10 26.14
CA ARG A 172 -19.65 -3.99 27.44
C ARG A 172 -20.58 -3.55 28.58
N TRP A 173 -21.50 -2.63 28.31
CA TRP A 173 -22.26 -1.95 29.38
C TRP A 173 -23.72 -2.35 29.47
N THR A 174 -24.22 -3.13 28.52
CA THR A 174 -25.60 -3.62 28.51
C THR A 174 -25.62 -5.12 28.23
N PRO A 175 -26.69 -5.84 28.61
CA PRO A 175 -26.87 -7.24 28.20
C PRO A 175 -27.27 -7.37 26.72
N TRP A 176 -27.43 -6.26 25.98
CA TRP A 176 -27.91 -6.27 24.61
C TRP A 176 -26.75 -6.46 23.63
N ARG A 177 -26.94 -7.37 22.65
CA ARG A 177 -26.03 -7.52 21.52
C ARG A 177 -26.63 -6.81 20.31
N LEU A 178 -26.06 -5.66 19.98
CA LEU A 178 -26.47 -4.86 18.83
C LEU A 178 -25.88 -5.47 17.56
N SER A 179 -26.70 -5.78 16.55
CA SER A 179 -26.21 -6.19 15.23
C SER A 179 -25.59 -5.01 14.47
N GLN A 180 -24.73 -5.29 13.49
CA GLN A 180 -24.20 -4.26 12.59
C GLN A 180 -25.33 -3.48 11.91
N SER A 181 -26.32 -4.17 11.33
CA SER A 181 -27.49 -3.53 10.72
C SER A 181 -28.27 -2.60 11.66
N SER A 182 -28.38 -2.96 12.95
CA SER A 182 -29.03 -2.13 13.96
C SER A 182 -28.16 -0.91 14.33
N ALA A 183 -26.84 -1.09 14.41
CA ALA A 183 -25.89 -0.01 14.62
C ALA A 183 -25.88 0.97 13.44
N GLU A 184 -25.87 0.50 12.21
CA GLU A 184 -25.96 1.30 10.97
C GLU A 184 -27.29 2.07 10.91
N THR A 185 -28.41 1.43 11.27
CA THR A 185 -29.71 2.10 11.38
C THR A 185 -29.67 3.21 12.44
N ALA A 186 -29.06 2.95 13.60
CA ALA A 186 -28.87 3.95 14.64
C ALA A 186 -27.96 5.10 14.14
N LEU A 187 -26.89 4.81 13.41
CA LEU A 187 -26.00 5.82 12.82
C LEU A 187 -26.71 6.68 11.77
N THR A 188 -27.59 6.12 10.96
CA THR A 188 -28.40 6.91 10.02
C THR A 188 -29.26 7.94 10.77
N CYS A 189 -29.88 7.52 11.89
CA CYS A 189 -30.66 8.40 12.76
C CYS A 189 -29.78 9.45 13.44
N ILE A 190 -28.63 9.05 14.00
CA ILE A 190 -27.66 9.94 14.65
C ILE A 190 -27.14 10.97 13.66
N GLY A 191 -26.71 10.54 12.47
CA GLY A 191 -26.16 11.42 11.44
C GLY A 191 -27.18 12.44 10.96
N THR A 192 -28.43 12.03 10.75
CA THR A 192 -29.53 12.95 10.44
C THR A 192 -29.76 13.96 11.57
N ALA A 193 -29.75 13.51 12.83
CA ALA A 193 -29.89 14.39 13.99
C ALA A 193 -28.72 15.38 14.08
N ASP A 194 -27.49 14.95 13.85
CA ASP A 194 -26.29 15.80 13.92
C ASP A 194 -26.31 16.89 12.84
N LEU A 195 -26.74 16.58 11.61
CA LEU A 195 -26.96 17.57 10.55
C LEU A 195 -28.04 18.59 10.93
N LEU A 196 -29.17 18.13 11.49
CA LEU A 196 -30.25 19.00 11.94
C LEU A 196 -29.81 19.90 13.10
N LEU A 197 -29.09 19.37 14.08
CA LEU A 197 -28.56 20.13 15.21
C LEU A 197 -27.57 21.19 14.76
N ALA A 198 -26.66 20.85 13.83
CA ALA A 198 -25.71 21.79 13.26
C ALA A 198 -26.42 22.96 12.54
N ALA A 199 -27.45 22.66 11.75
CA ALA A 199 -28.26 23.66 11.06
C ALA A 199 -29.07 24.53 12.03
N LEU A 200 -29.70 23.93 13.05
CA LEU A 200 -30.45 24.66 14.07
C LEU A 200 -29.53 25.56 14.91
N LEU A 201 -28.32 25.13 15.22
CA LEU A 201 -27.34 25.93 15.94
C LEU A 201 -26.91 27.17 15.12
N LEU A 202 -26.60 26.99 13.83
CA LEU A 202 -26.15 28.10 12.97
C LEU A 202 -27.28 29.05 12.57
N LEU A 203 -28.39 28.50 12.08
CA LEU A 203 -29.46 29.29 11.44
C LEU A 203 -30.44 29.86 12.47
N ARG A 204 -30.90 29.00 13.37
CA ARG A 204 -31.91 29.39 14.38
C ARG A 204 -31.26 29.91 15.65
N ARG A 205 -29.98 29.61 15.88
CA ARG A 205 -29.25 29.93 17.11
C ARG A 205 -30.14 29.56 18.28
N TRP A 206 -30.27 28.27 18.55
CA TRP A 206 -31.13 27.78 19.64
C TRP A 206 -30.31 27.30 20.82
N ARG A 207 -30.50 27.90 22.00
CA ARG A 207 -29.72 27.58 23.21
C ARG A 207 -29.75 26.12 23.60
N TRP A 208 -30.91 25.49 23.52
CA TRP A 208 -31.09 24.12 23.98
C TRP A 208 -30.43 23.13 23.01
N VAL A 209 -30.29 23.50 21.73
CA VAL A 209 -29.49 22.74 20.77
C VAL A 209 -28.02 22.76 21.18
N ALA A 210 -27.45 23.91 21.55
CA ALA A 210 -26.07 23.96 22.07
C ALA A 210 -25.89 23.14 23.36
N GLY A 211 -26.88 23.14 24.26
CA GLY A 211 -26.87 22.31 25.47
C GLY A 211 -26.95 20.81 25.17
N TRP A 212 -27.78 20.40 24.22
CA TRP A 212 -27.86 19.01 23.76
C TRP A 212 -26.55 18.58 23.09
N MET A 213 -26.00 19.39 22.18
CA MET A 213 -24.72 19.13 21.52
C MET A 213 -23.58 19.00 22.53
N ALA A 214 -23.61 19.74 23.64
CA ALA A 214 -22.65 19.58 24.73
C ALA A 214 -22.75 18.20 25.39
N ALA A 215 -23.98 17.75 25.71
CA ALA A 215 -24.21 16.45 26.31
C ALA A 215 -23.86 15.31 25.35
N TRP A 216 -24.31 15.40 24.10
CA TRP A 216 -24.04 14.40 23.06
C TRP A 216 -22.56 14.33 22.68
N GLY A 217 -21.89 15.48 22.58
CA GLY A 217 -20.44 15.56 22.36
C GLY A 217 -19.64 14.89 23.49
N LEU A 218 -20.14 14.93 24.72
CA LEU A 218 -19.51 14.23 25.86
C LEU A 218 -19.73 12.73 25.78
N VAL A 219 -20.96 12.29 25.49
CA VAL A 219 -21.29 10.85 25.32
C VAL A 219 -20.43 10.24 24.23
N THR A 220 -20.35 10.88 23.07
CA THR A 220 -19.55 10.39 21.94
C THR A 220 -18.05 10.42 22.25
N ALA A 221 -17.53 11.43 22.95
CA ALA A 221 -16.14 11.44 23.40
C ALA A 221 -15.83 10.25 24.34
N LEU A 222 -16.74 9.94 25.27
CA LEU A 222 -16.60 8.83 26.23
C LEU A 222 -16.80 7.45 25.60
N ALA A 223 -17.43 7.36 24.42
CA ALA A 223 -17.69 6.09 23.73
C ALA A 223 -16.41 5.22 23.54
N ARG A 224 -15.24 5.86 23.44
CA ARG A 224 -13.94 5.19 23.28
C ARG A 224 -13.55 4.47 24.56
N MET A 225 -13.69 5.11 25.71
CA MET A 225 -13.46 4.47 26.99
C MET A 225 -14.50 3.38 27.29
N THR A 226 -15.76 3.57 26.88
CA THR A 226 -16.78 2.55 27.09
C THR A 226 -16.56 1.33 26.18
N THR A 227 -16.03 1.51 24.97
CA THR A 227 -15.70 0.40 24.04
C THR A 227 -14.33 -0.23 24.27
N MET A 228 -13.28 0.54 24.54
CA MET A 228 -11.88 0.07 24.61
C MET A 228 -11.32 -0.01 26.05
N GLY A 229 -11.95 0.66 27.01
CA GLY A 229 -11.60 0.60 28.44
C GLY A 229 -11.00 1.89 28.98
N GLY A 230 -10.75 1.96 30.29
CA GLY A 230 -10.29 3.19 30.94
C GLY A 230 -8.88 3.66 30.54
N ALA A 231 -8.04 2.76 30.02
CA ALA A 231 -6.65 3.06 29.66
C ALA A 231 -6.52 4.05 28.48
N VAL A 232 -7.54 4.14 27.61
CA VAL A 232 -7.56 5.04 26.44
C VAL A 232 -8.15 6.43 26.75
N TRP A 233 -8.11 6.86 28.02
CA TRP A 233 -8.71 8.14 28.46
C TRP A 233 -8.27 9.36 27.64
N TYR A 234 -7.05 9.34 27.12
CA TYR A 234 -6.46 10.44 26.37
C TYR A 234 -7.17 10.67 25.03
N ASP A 235 -7.64 9.60 24.36
CA ASP A 235 -8.36 9.73 23.09
C ASP A 235 -9.75 10.36 23.29
N SER A 236 -10.41 10.04 24.42
CA SER A 236 -11.62 10.72 24.88
C SER A 236 -11.34 12.17 25.29
N ALA A 237 -10.24 12.43 26.00
CA ALA A 237 -9.86 13.77 26.47
C ALA A 237 -9.52 14.72 25.32
N GLU A 238 -8.92 14.23 24.23
CA GLU A 238 -8.64 15.05 23.05
C GLU A 238 -9.91 15.58 22.38
N ARG A 239 -11.01 14.84 22.50
CA ARG A 239 -12.34 15.16 21.95
C ARG A 239 -13.22 15.99 22.89
N VAL A 240 -12.71 16.39 24.06
CA VAL A 240 -13.48 17.15 25.06
C VAL A 240 -14.05 18.46 24.50
N ALA A 241 -13.43 19.05 23.48
CA ALA A 241 -13.93 20.25 22.81
C ALA A 241 -15.30 20.06 22.14
N ASN A 242 -15.62 18.84 21.71
CA ASN A 242 -16.93 18.48 21.16
C ASN A 242 -18.06 18.76 22.17
N ALA A 243 -17.77 18.68 23.47
CA ALA A 243 -18.69 19.01 24.55
C ALA A 243 -18.49 20.43 25.11
N GLY A 244 -17.23 20.79 25.35
CA GLY A 244 -16.84 22.01 26.06
C GLY A 244 -17.16 23.30 25.31
N VAL A 245 -17.03 23.32 23.98
CA VAL A 245 -17.35 24.51 23.18
C VAL A 245 -18.86 24.75 23.10
N PRO A 246 -19.72 23.76 22.79
CA PRO A 246 -21.18 23.94 22.87
C PRO A 246 -21.65 24.32 24.28
N LEU A 247 -21.02 23.79 25.33
CA LEU A 247 -21.33 24.18 26.72
C LEU A 247 -20.97 25.65 26.98
N ALA A 248 -19.83 26.12 26.50
CA ALA A 248 -19.45 27.53 26.60
C ALA A 248 -20.45 28.45 25.86
N LEU A 249 -20.91 28.04 24.67
CA LEU A 249 -21.98 28.74 23.92
C LEU A 249 -23.31 28.76 24.69
N PHE A 250 -23.69 27.65 25.32
CA PHE A 250 -24.87 27.56 26.18
C PHE A 250 -24.78 28.49 27.40
N LEU A 251 -23.62 28.55 28.06
CA LEU A 251 -23.40 29.39 29.23
C LEU A 251 -23.36 30.89 28.89
N ALA A 252 -22.80 31.26 27.74
CA ALA A 252 -22.73 32.64 27.26
C ALA A 252 -23.90 33.04 26.34
N TRP A 253 -24.99 32.27 26.34
CA TRP A 253 -26.05 32.33 25.32
C TRP A 253 -26.60 33.73 25.00
N TRP A 254 -26.87 34.54 26.02
CA TRP A 254 -27.42 35.89 25.83
C TRP A 254 -26.46 36.85 25.11
N GLN A 255 -25.17 36.52 25.12
CA GLN A 255 -24.18 37.22 24.30
C GLN A 255 -24.25 36.74 22.86
N VAL A 256 -24.52 35.45 22.62
CA VAL A 256 -24.65 34.87 21.27
C VAL A 256 -25.85 35.44 20.49
N VAL A 257 -27.00 35.65 21.13
CA VAL A 257 -28.24 36.10 20.45
C VAL A 257 -28.24 37.58 20.09
N ARG A 258 -27.47 38.42 20.79
CA ARG A 258 -27.46 39.88 20.60
C ARG A 258 -26.70 40.36 19.37
N PHE A 259 -25.88 39.50 18.75
CA PHE A 259 -25.08 39.88 17.58
C PHE A 259 -25.81 39.53 16.28
N ARG A 260 -25.85 40.51 15.36
CA ARG A 260 -26.22 40.25 13.96
C ARG A 260 -25.06 39.50 13.29
N ALA A 261 -25.38 38.62 12.34
CA ALA A 261 -24.35 38.01 11.49
C ALA A 261 -23.53 39.11 10.82
N PRO A 262 -22.20 38.99 10.73
CA PRO A 262 -21.43 39.85 9.86
C PRO A 262 -22.01 39.73 8.44
N THR A 263 -22.21 40.86 7.75
CA THR A 263 -22.56 40.89 6.33
C THR A 263 -21.54 40.07 5.53
N PRO A 264 -21.95 39.31 4.52
CA PRO A 264 -21.08 38.36 3.84
C PRO A 264 -20.14 39.12 2.90
N MET A 265 -18.97 39.52 3.41
CA MET A 265 -17.76 39.75 2.61
C MET A 265 -16.59 40.06 3.54
N THR A 266 -15.39 39.65 3.11
CA THR A 266 -14.06 39.89 3.71
C THR A 266 -13.66 39.11 4.97
N MET A 267 -13.27 37.84 4.77
CA MET A 267 -11.94 37.30 5.14
C MET A 267 -11.60 36.22 4.08
N ILE A 268 -11.07 36.62 2.92
CA ILE A 268 -9.64 36.55 2.53
C ILE A 268 -9.02 35.18 2.82
N THR A 269 -9.17 34.32 1.81
CA THR A 269 -8.11 33.56 1.12
C THR A 269 -6.69 34.03 1.42
N THR A 270 -5.80 33.12 1.81
CA THR A 270 -4.54 32.80 1.12
C THR A 270 -3.76 31.79 1.98
N ALA A 271 -3.48 30.62 1.41
CA ALA A 271 -2.15 29.98 1.40
C ALA A 271 -2.32 28.46 1.20
N LEU A 272 -2.09 28.00 -0.03
CA LEU A 272 -1.18 26.91 -0.39
C LEU A 272 -1.51 26.45 -1.81
N LEU A 273 -1.04 27.23 -2.77
CA LEU A 273 -0.52 26.68 -4.02
C LEU A 273 0.99 26.63 -3.80
N VAL A 274 1.60 25.47 -4.11
CA VAL A 274 2.97 25.26 -4.63
C VAL A 274 3.51 23.91 -4.11
N LEU A 275 3.82 23.07 -5.11
CA LEU A 275 4.69 21.89 -5.15
C LEU A 275 4.15 20.61 -4.50
N PHE A 276 3.77 19.64 -5.32
CA PHE A 276 4.70 18.58 -5.74
C PHE A 276 4.19 17.96 -7.04
N THR A 277 4.84 18.26 -8.15
CA THR A 277 4.97 17.30 -9.26
C THR A 277 6.14 16.40 -8.89
N ALA A 278 5.86 15.26 -8.29
CA ALA A 278 6.81 14.16 -8.38
C ALA A 278 6.77 13.71 -9.84
N ALA A 279 7.89 13.84 -10.55
CA ALA A 279 8.06 13.15 -11.81
C ALA A 279 7.84 11.64 -11.54
N PRO A 280 7.21 10.90 -12.46
CA PRO A 280 7.15 9.45 -12.35
C PRO A 280 8.58 8.92 -12.16
N GLN A 281 8.77 8.06 -11.17
CA GLN A 281 9.90 7.14 -11.21
C GLN A 281 9.59 6.19 -12.36
N ASP A 282 10.43 6.20 -13.39
CA ASP A 282 10.43 5.20 -14.46
C ASP A 282 10.81 3.87 -13.81
N ASP A 283 9.78 3.13 -13.41
CA ASP A 283 9.86 1.79 -12.85
C ASP A 283 9.66 0.81 -14.01
N PRO A 284 10.35 -0.33 -14.04
CA PRO A 284 10.15 -1.31 -15.09
C PRO A 284 8.75 -1.92 -14.99
N TRP A 285 7.88 -1.57 -15.95
CA TRP A 285 6.53 -2.11 -16.05
C TRP A 285 6.42 -3.09 -17.22
N THR A 286 5.69 -4.18 -17.03
CA THR A 286 5.25 -5.04 -18.13
C THR A 286 4.35 -4.21 -19.05
N ALA A 287 4.78 -4.04 -20.30
CA ALA A 287 3.96 -3.37 -21.30
C ALA A 287 2.70 -4.20 -21.55
N LEU A 288 1.53 -3.59 -21.34
CA LEU A 288 0.27 -4.15 -21.81
C LEU A 288 0.11 -3.71 -23.26
N GLU A 289 -0.13 -4.66 -24.17
CA GLU A 289 -0.29 -4.40 -25.60
C GLU A 289 -1.48 -5.18 -26.14
N GLY A 290 -2.42 -4.47 -26.77
CA GLY A 290 -3.62 -5.07 -27.35
C GLY A 290 -4.31 -6.05 -26.39
N THR A 291 -4.55 -7.27 -26.86
CA THR A 291 -5.14 -8.36 -26.08
C THR A 291 -4.11 -9.32 -25.50
N SER A 292 -2.80 -9.04 -25.55
CA SER A 292 -1.78 -9.94 -25.02
C SER A 292 -1.91 -10.12 -23.49
N PRO A 293 -2.07 -11.35 -22.98
CA PRO A 293 -2.17 -11.60 -21.54
C PRO A 293 -0.87 -11.25 -20.79
N ALA A 294 -1.00 -10.49 -19.71
CA ALA A 294 0.08 -10.17 -18.78
C ALA A 294 -0.49 -9.96 -17.36
N GLN A 295 0.35 -9.60 -16.39
CA GLN A 295 0.01 -9.35 -14.99
C GLN A 295 -0.71 -10.54 -14.34
N TRP A 296 -0.22 -11.74 -14.62
CA TRP A 296 -0.84 -12.98 -14.18
C TRP A 296 -0.72 -13.19 -12.67
N ARG A 297 -1.71 -13.89 -12.12
CA ARG A 297 -1.76 -14.31 -10.71
C ARG A 297 -2.68 -15.50 -10.54
N VAL A 298 -2.35 -16.36 -9.57
CA VAL A 298 -3.24 -17.42 -9.09
C VAL A 298 -3.74 -17.01 -7.71
N ILE A 299 -5.04 -17.11 -7.47
CA ILE A 299 -5.67 -16.67 -6.22
C ILE A 299 -6.34 -17.87 -5.55
N TRP A 300 -6.08 -18.02 -4.26
CA TRP A 300 -6.71 -19.00 -3.38
C TRP A 300 -7.67 -18.32 -2.40
N THR A 301 -8.82 -18.97 -2.18
CA THR A 301 -9.82 -18.58 -1.18
C THR A 301 -10.16 -19.76 -0.29
N GLU A 302 -11.31 -20.42 -0.43
CA GLU A 302 -11.82 -21.37 0.57
C GLU A 302 -11.23 -22.80 0.45
N ASP A 303 -11.19 -23.36 -0.77
CA ASP A 303 -10.84 -24.76 -1.05
C ASP A 303 -9.68 -24.88 -2.05
N PRO A 304 -8.44 -24.57 -1.64
CA PRO A 304 -7.28 -24.54 -2.52
C PRO A 304 -6.83 -25.91 -3.03
N ALA A 305 -7.36 -27.00 -2.46
CA ALA A 305 -7.06 -28.36 -2.90
C ALA A 305 -7.77 -28.71 -4.21
N HIS A 306 -8.93 -28.09 -4.47
CA HIS A 306 -9.76 -28.40 -5.64
C HIS A 306 -10.12 -27.18 -6.49
N ARG A 307 -9.74 -25.97 -6.07
CA ARG A 307 -10.11 -24.71 -6.72
C ARG A 307 -8.96 -23.72 -6.73
N ALA A 308 -8.88 -22.96 -7.81
CA ALA A 308 -7.99 -21.82 -7.94
C ALA A 308 -8.60 -20.81 -8.93
N THR A 309 -8.38 -19.51 -8.71
CA THR A 309 -8.75 -18.50 -9.71
C THR A 309 -7.48 -18.01 -10.41
N VAL A 310 -7.38 -18.26 -11.71
CA VAL A 310 -6.31 -17.72 -12.55
C VAL A 310 -6.79 -16.39 -13.12
N SER A 311 -6.02 -15.32 -12.88
CA SER A 311 -6.37 -13.97 -13.30
C SER A 311 -5.24 -13.30 -14.06
N TRP A 312 -5.59 -12.41 -15.00
CA TRP A 312 -4.63 -11.65 -15.80
C TRP A 312 -5.25 -10.34 -16.28
N SER A 313 -4.41 -9.51 -16.90
CA SER A 313 -4.77 -8.23 -17.50
C SER A 313 -4.49 -8.21 -19.00
N THR A 314 -5.24 -7.40 -19.73
CA THR A 314 -4.97 -6.97 -21.11
C THR A 314 -5.11 -5.46 -21.22
N LEU A 315 -4.49 -4.84 -22.23
CA LEU A 315 -4.69 -3.41 -22.49
C LEU A 315 -6.10 -3.15 -23.03
N GLU A 316 -6.47 -3.91 -24.06
CA GLU A 316 -7.77 -3.85 -24.70
C GLU A 316 -8.74 -4.88 -24.09
N PRO A 317 -10.05 -4.55 -23.97
CA PRO A 317 -11.01 -5.44 -23.33
C PRO A 317 -11.13 -6.84 -23.94
N GLY A 318 -10.92 -6.97 -25.25
CA GLY A 318 -11.08 -8.22 -25.97
C GLY A 318 -12.50 -8.82 -25.91
N SER A 319 -12.63 -10.05 -26.41
CA SER A 319 -13.91 -10.76 -26.50
C SER A 319 -13.89 -12.20 -25.98
N ARG A 320 -12.75 -12.89 -26.10
CA ARG A 320 -12.57 -14.28 -25.71
C ARG A 320 -11.31 -14.43 -24.86
N HIS A 321 -11.46 -15.01 -23.68
CA HIS A 321 -10.45 -15.08 -22.63
C HIS A 321 -10.49 -16.48 -22.00
N VAL A 322 -9.43 -17.26 -22.17
CA VAL A 322 -9.40 -18.68 -21.82
C VAL A 322 -8.10 -19.02 -21.13
N VAL A 323 -8.19 -19.82 -20.07
CA VAL A 323 -7.03 -20.51 -19.48
C VAL A 323 -7.03 -21.93 -20.01
N HIS A 324 -5.96 -22.32 -20.69
CA HIS A 324 -5.70 -23.69 -21.09
C HIS A 324 -4.81 -24.33 -20.04
N TYR A 325 -5.11 -25.54 -19.57
CA TYR A 325 -4.37 -26.16 -18.49
C TYR A 325 -4.36 -27.69 -18.55
N ASP A 326 -3.32 -28.28 -17.96
CA ASP A 326 -3.07 -29.72 -17.96
C ASP A 326 -2.13 -30.09 -16.78
N VAL A 327 -2.02 -31.39 -16.48
CA VAL A 327 -1.08 -31.92 -15.48
C VAL A 327 0.28 -32.28 -16.10
N ILE A 328 0.44 -32.05 -17.40
CA ILE A 328 1.66 -32.25 -18.17
C ILE A 328 1.99 -30.95 -18.90
N SER A 329 3.25 -30.50 -18.79
CA SER A 329 3.76 -29.35 -19.55
C SER A 329 3.63 -29.59 -21.06
N ARG A 330 3.23 -28.54 -21.79
CA ARG A 330 3.11 -28.54 -23.26
C ARG A 330 4.14 -27.63 -23.93
N ALA A 331 5.00 -26.94 -23.17
CA ALA A 331 6.05 -26.08 -23.70
C ALA A 331 6.88 -26.75 -24.82
N GLY A 332 6.99 -26.08 -25.96
CA GLY A 332 7.79 -26.54 -27.11
C GLY A 332 7.23 -27.74 -27.91
N THR A 333 6.08 -28.31 -27.52
CA THR A 333 5.53 -29.52 -28.17
C THR A 333 4.52 -29.25 -29.29
N GLY A 334 3.83 -28.10 -29.26
CA GLY A 334 2.73 -27.79 -30.17
C GLY A 334 1.44 -28.60 -29.92
N GLU A 335 1.40 -29.43 -28.88
CA GLU A 335 0.21 -30.19 -28.49
C GLU A 335 -0.80 -29.33 -27.71
N ALA A 336 -2.09 -29.67 -27.81
CA ALA A 336 -3.15 -28.97 -27.08
C ALA A 336 -3.22 -29.43 -25.62
N TYR A 337 -3.52 -28.50 -24.71
CA TYR A 337 -3.83 -28.80 -23.31
C TYR A 337 -5.11 -29.65 -23.21
N ALA A 338 -5.15 -30.59 -22.26
CA ALA A 338 -6.31 -31.44 -22.03
C ALA A 338 -7.56 -30.68 -21.57
N GLN A 339 -7.39 -29.56 -20.85
CA GLN A 339 -8.49 -28.80 -20.26
C GLN A 339 -8.41 -27.32 -20.64
N SER A 340 -9.56 -26.66 -20.63
CA SER A 340 -9.65 -25.21 -20.78
C SER A 340 -10.81 -24.65 -19.98
N GLN A 341 -10.67 -23.41 -19.51
CA GLN A 341 -11.68 -22.67 -18.77
C GLN A 341 -11.82 -21.25 -19.34
N GLN A 342 -12.99 -20.95 -19.88
CA GLN A 342 -13.36 -19.58 -20.24
C GLN A 342 -13.48 -18.73 -18.96
N SER A 343 -12.96 -17.52 -18.99
CA SER A 343 -13.13 -16.57 -17.88
C SER A 343 -14.61 -16.27 -17.62
N GLN A 344 -15.00 -16.27 -16.35
CA GLN A 344 -16.39 -16.04 -15.95
C GLN A 344 -16.65 -14.60 -15.53
N ARG A 345 -15.60 -13.82 -15.22
CA ARG A 345 -15.68 -12.41 -14.86
C ARG A 345 -14.61 -11.63 -15.61
N ASN A 346 -15.04 -10.65 -16.39
CA ASN A 346 -14.20 -9.75 -17.18
C ASN A 346 -14.71 -8.32 -17.00
N GLY A 347 -13.83 -7.33 -17.05
CA GLY A 347 -14.24 -5.93 -16.97
C GLY A 347 -13.08 -4.96 -17.18
N ALA A 348 -13.40 -3.69 -17.43
CA ALA A 348 -12.42 -2.63 -17.36
C ALA A 348 -12.09 -2.34 -15.90
N TYR A 349 -10.81 -2.12 -15.60
CA TYR A 349 -10.41 -1.59 -14.31
C TYR A 349 -11.03 -0.21 -14.09
N THR A 350 -11.57 0.03 -12.90
CA THR A 350 -12.17 1.32 -12.56
C THR A 350 -11.10 2.39 -12.46
N LEU A 351 -11.18 3.40 -13.34
CA LEU A 351 -10.31 4.57 -13.29
C LEU A 351 -10.88 5.66 -12.38
N HIS A 352 -10.04 6.22 -11.51
CA HIS A 352 -10.40 7.38 -10.72
C HIS A 352 -10.71 8.59 -11.63
N GLU A 353 -11.57 9.51 -11.19
CA GLU A 353 -11.97 10.70 -11.97
C GLU A 353 -10.76 11.52 -12.47
N ASN A 354 -9.68 11.52 -11.69
CA ASN A 354 -8.43 12.21 -12.05
C ASN A 354 -7.60 11.52 -13.13
N GLU A 355 -7.86 10.24 -13.42
CA GLU A 355 -7.15 9.41 -14.41
C GLU A 355 -7.93 9.28 -15.73
N GLN A 356 -9.25 9.37 -15.67
CA GLN A 356 -10.14 9.24 -16.83
C GLN A 356 -9.76 10.21 -17.96
N GLY A 357 -9.52 9.67 -19.15
CA GLY A 357 -9.13 10.42 -20.35
C GLY A 357 -7.71 10.99 -20.33
N LYS A 358 -6.88 10.61 -19.34
CA LYS A 358 -5.47 11.05 -19.23
C LYS A 358 -4.46 9.92 -19.33
N ILE A 359 -4.87 8.69 -18.98
CA ILE A 359 -4.06 7.48 -19.08
C ILE A 359 -4.86 6.41 -19.79
N ASP A 360 -4.15 5.43 -20.33
CA ASP A 360 -4.78 4.21 -20.81
C ASP A 360 -5.29 3.38 -19.63
N GLY A 361 -6.54 2.91 -19.76
CA GLY A 361 -7.09 1.89 -18.88
C GLY A 361 -6.51 0.52 -19.20
N ALA A 362 -7.08 -0.51 -18.56
CA ALA A 362 -6.83 -1.90 -18.89
C ALA A 362 -8.05 -2.73 -18.49
N SER A 363 -8.05 -4.00 -18.84
CA SER A 363 -9.10 -4.95 -18.49
C SER A 363 -8.57 -6.13 -17.70
N TYR A 364 -9.39 -6.62 -16.79
CA TYR A 364 -9.14 -7.82 -16.00
C TYR A 364 -9.96 -9.00 -16.50
N HIS A 365 -9.42 -10.20 -16.29
CA HIS A 365 -10.06 -11.46 -16.62
C HIS A 365 -9.83 -12.48 -15.52
N HIS A 366 -10.90 -13.17 -15.10
CA HIS A 366 -10.84 -14.19 -14.06
C HIS A 366 -11.42 -15.52 -14.55
N ALA A 367 -10.60 -16.56 -14.54
CA ALA A 367 -10.99 -17.93 -14.80
C ALA A 367 -10.90 -18.74 -13.49
N ARG A 368 -12.07 -19.05 -12.93
CA ARG A 368 -12.22 -19.90 -11.75
C ARG A 368 -12.15 -21.36 -12.18
N LEU A 369 -11.09 -22.05 -11.79
CA LEU A 369 -10.89 -23.48 -11.98
C LEU A 369 -11.51 -24.24 -10.81
N ALA A 370 -12.13 -25.39 -11.09
CA ALA A 370 -12.77 -26.24 -10.09
C ALA A 370 -12.63 -27.71 -10.47
N GLY A 371 -12.72 -28.59 -9.46
CA GLY A 371 -12.53 -30.03 -9.67
C GLY A 371 -11.07 -30.38 -9.97
N LEU A 372 -10.14 -29.58 -9.47
CA LEU A 372 -8.71 -29.88 -9.54
C LEU A 372 -8.39 -31.03 -8.57
N GLU A 373 -7.38 -31.82 -8.91
CA GLU A 373 -6.86 -32.87 -8.04
C GLU A 373 -5.93 -32.24 -6.99
N PRO A 374 -6.01 -32.64 -5.71
CA PRO A 374 -5.11 -32.17 -4.67
C PRO A 374 -3.65 -32.53 -4.94
N SER A 375 -2.70 -31.73 -4.42
CA SER A 375 -1.25 -31.96 -4.56
C SER A 375 -0.80 -32.22 -6.00
N THR A 376 -1.36 -31.48 -6.94
CA THR A 376 -1.14 -31.67 -8.37
C THR A 376 -0.61 -30.39 -8.99
N THR A 377 0.49 -30.49 -9.72
CA THR A 377 1.00 -29.39 -10.54
C THR A 377 0.14 -29.24 -11.78
N TYR A 378 -0.41 -28.05 -11.97
CA TYR A 378 -1.13 -27.66 -13.17
C TYR A 378 -0.31 -26.67 -13.98
N TRP A 379 0.06 -27.08 -15.18
CA TRP A 379 0.67 -26.23 -16.20
C TRP A 379 -0.45 -25.52 -16.95
N PHE A 380 -0.31 -24.22 -17.19
CA PHE A 380 -1.33 -23.41 -17.82
C PHE A 380 -0.77 -22.34 -18.74
N GLN A 381 -1.59 -21.96 -19.72
CA GLN A 381 -1.34 -20.86 -20.66
C GLN A 381 -2.60 -20.00 -20.76
N LEU A 382 -2.40 -18.69 -20.72
CA LEU A 382 -3.46 -17.69 -20.88
C LEU A 382 -3.65 -17.40 -22.38
N GLU A 383 -4.89 -17.31 -22.84
CA GLU A 383 -5.26 -16.89 -24.19
C GLU A 383 -6.30 -15.76 -24.13
N SER A 384 -6.05 -14.67 -24.86
CA SER A 384 -6.98 -13.56 -25.07
C SER A 384 -7.03 -13.20 -26.56
N ASP A 385 -8.17 -13.48 -27.20
CA ASP A 385 -8.39 -13.27 -28.65
C ASP A 385 -7.27 -13.82 -29.55
N GLY A 386 -6.72 -14.98 -29.16
CA GLY A 386 -5.65 -15.67 -29.90
C GLY A 386 -4.22 -15.29 -29.47
N ALA A 387 -4.02 -14.18 -28.76
CA ALA A 387 -2.74 -13.85 -28.12
C ALA A 387 -2.53 -14.72 -26.88
N ARG A 388 -1.30 -15.18 -26.65
CA ARG A 388 -0.99 -16.19 -25.62
C ARG A 388 0.17 -15.76 -24.71
N SER A 389 0.07 -16.11 -23.43
CA SER A 389 1.20 -16.00 -22.49
C SER A 389 2.23 -17.11 -22.73
N ARG A 390 3.40 -17.00 -22.08
CA ARG A 390 4.25 -18.17 -21.83
C ARG A 390 3.50 -19.21 -20.97
N GLU A 391 3.98 -20.45 -21.00
CA GLU A 391 3.49 -21.48 -20.08
C GLU A 391 3.96 -21.17 -18.65
N LEU A 392 3.05 -21.35 -17.69
CA LEU A 392 3.24 -21.11 -16.27
C LEU A 392 2.72 -22.34 -15.51
N HIS A 393 3.05 -22.47 -14.22
CA HIS A 393 2.45 -23.53 -13.42
C HIS A 393 2.21 -23.14 -11.97
N PHE A 394 1.26 -23.81 -11.32
CA PHE A 394 1.03 -23.75 -9.88
C PHE A 394 0.73 -25.15 -9.36
N GLU A 395 0.76 -25.34 -8.04
CA GLU A 395 0.40 -26.60 -7.38
C GLU A 395 -0.81 -26.40 -6.48
N THR A 396 -1.78 -27.31 -6.53
CA THR A 396 -2.95 -27.31 -5.63
C THR A 396 -2.57 -27.73 -4.22
N ALA A 397 -3.33 -27.25 -3.23
CA ALA A 397 -3.11 -27.64 -1.84
C ALA A 397 -3.36 -29.16 -1.63
N PRO A 398 -2.73 -29.77 -0.62
CA PRO A 398 -2.97 -31.17 -0.29
C PRO A 398 -4.33 -31.38 0.40
N ALA A 399 -4.95 -32.53 0.11
CA ALA A 399 -6.12 -33.03 0.84
C ALA A 399 -5.75 -33.98 2.00
N ASP A 400 -4.46 -34.09 2.32
CA ASP A 400 -3.91 -34.84 3.45
C ASP A 400 -3.02 -33.95 4.33
N ASP A 401 -2.46 -34.50 5.40
CA ASP A 401 -1.64 -33.78 6.38
C ASP A 401 -0.13 -33.93 6.12
N ARG A 402 0.29 -33.85 4.86
CA ARG A 402 1.71 -33.92 4.47
C ARG A 402 2.48 -32.64 4.84
N PRO A 403 3.82 -32.70 4.92
CA PRO A 403 4.63 -31.51 5.13
C PRO A 403 4.43 -30.46 4.04
N LEU A 404 4.37 -29.19 4.43
CA LEU A 404 4.25 -28.05 3.51
C LEU A 404 4.81 -26.76 4.11
N ARG A 405 4.99 -25.76 3.24
CA ARG A 405 5.37 -24.40 3.60
C ARG A 405 4.38 -23.36 3.06
N LEU A 406 4.18 -22.30 3.84
CA LEU A 406 3.46 -21.08 3.45
C LEU A 406 4.36 -19.87 3.67
N LEU A 407 4.35 -18.93 2.74
CA LEU A 407 4.94 -17.60 2.95
C LEU A 407 3.88 -16.62 3.43
N HIS A 408 4.27 -15.66 4.27
CA HIS A 408 3.48 -14.50 4.64
C HIS A 408 4.30 -13.21 4.57
N GLY A 409 3.67 -12.11 4.19
CA GLY A 409 4.22 -10.75 4.30
C GLY A 409 3.19 -9.69 3.91
N GLY A 410 3.46 -8.42 4.20
CA GLY A 410 2.62 -7.29 3.80
C GLY A 410 3.43 -6.03 3.48
N ASP A 411 2.73 -4.97 3.07
CA ASP A 411 3.29 -3.64 2.85
C ASP A 411 4.30 -3.56 1.68
N SER A 412 3.85 -3.86 0.46
CA SER A 412 4.67 -3.83 -0.76
C SER A 412 4.63 -2.49 -1.51
N ARG A 413 3.95 -1.48 -0.97
CA ARG A 413 3.55 -0.26 -1.71
C ARG A 413 4.64 0.62 -2.33
N SER A 414 5.45 1.30 -1.54
CA SER A 414 6.11 2.55 -1.99
C SER A 414 7.61 2.46 -2.25
N GLY A 415 8.31 1.41 -1.80
CA GLY A 415 9.71 1.21 -2.14
C GLY A 415 9.83 0.22 -3.29
N HIS A 416 9.65 0.70 -4.51
CA HIS A 416 9.51 -0.13 -5.71
C HIS A 416 10.73 -1.02 -5.96
N GLU A 417 11.94 -0.48 -5.77
CA GLU A 417 13.19 -1.24 -5.85
C GLU A 417 13.25 -2.37 -4.80
N ALA A 418 12.89 -2.07 -3.55
CA ALA A 418 12.84 -3.07 -2.48
C ALA A 418 11.74 -4.12 -2.72
N ARG A 419 10.59 -3.72 -3.30
CA ARG A 419 9.53 -4.63 -3.75
C ARG A 419 10.04 -5.59 -4.81
N LEU A 420 10.73 -5.10 -5.85
CA LEU A 420 11.30 -5.95 -6.90
C LEU A 420 12.28 -6.98 -6.33
N LYS A 421 13.15 -6.56 -5.41
CA LYS A 421 14.12 -7.42 -4.73
C LYS A 421 13.44 -8.50 -3.88
N ILE A 422 12.45 -8.12 -3.07
CA ILE A 422 11.66 -9.08 -2.27
C ILE A 422 10.88 -10.03 -3.18
N ASN A 423 10.24 -9.54 -4.25
CA ASN A 423 9.49 -10.39 -5.17
C ASN A 423 10.40 -11.40 -5.86
N THR A 424 11.58 -10.97 -6.30
CA THR A 424 12.60 -11.90 -6.84
C THR A 424 12.99 -12.95 -5.79
N TYR A 425 13.20 -12.53 -4.54
CA TYR A 425 13.53 -13.46 -3.46
C TYR A 425 12.40 -14.48 -3.20
N ILE A 426 11.13 -14.06 -3.25
CA ILE A 426 9.96 -14.95 -3.16
C ILE A 426 9.96 -15.97 -4.30
N GLY A 427 10.18 -15.53 -5.54
CA GLY A 427 10.22 -16.42 -6.71
C GLY A 427 11.33 -17.47 -6.60
N LEU A 428 12.48 -17.10 -6.02
CA LEU A 428 13.59 -18.03 -5.80
C LEU A 428 13.33 -19.02 -4.66
N LEU A 429 12.72 -18.57 -3.56
CA LEU A 429 12.26 -19.46 -2.49
C LEU A 429 11.24 -20.49 -3.02
N ALA A 430 10.40 -20.11 -3.99
CA ALA A 430 9.43 -21.01 -4.61
C ALA A 430 10.08 -22.16 -5.40
N ASP A 431 11.24 -21.95 -6.02
CA ASP A 431 11.99 -23.01 -6.71
C ASP A 431 12.85 -23.84 -5.74
N GLU A 432 13.43 -23.21 -4.73
CA GLU A 432 14.24 -23.89 -3.70
C GLU A 432 13.39 -24.82 -2.82
N HIS A 433 12.14 -24.44 -2.55
CA HIS A 433 11.21 -25.18 -1.71
C HIS A 433 10.00 -25.67 -2.52
N PRO A 434 10.06 -26.88 -3.12
CA PRO A 434 8.93 -27.47 -3.82
C PRO A 434 7.65 -27.57 -2.97
N ASP A 435 7.81 -27.76 -1.66
CA ASP A 435 6.71 -27.81 -0.68
C ASP A 435 6.19 -26.42 -0.23
N LEU A 436 6.76 -25.32 -0.72
CA LEU A 436 6.18 -23.97 -0.59
C LEU A 436 5.03 -23.82 -1.59
N ILE A 437 3.80 -23.86 -1.08
CA ILE A 437 2.60 -23.98 -1.92
C ILE A 437 1.79 -22.69 -2.08
N ALA A 438 2.01 -21.66 -1.25
CA ALA A 438 1.27 -20.41 -1.34
C ALA A 438 1.93 -19.23 -0.61
N PHE A 439 1.48 -18.03 -0.94
CA PHE A 439 1.88 -16.77 -0.35
C PHE A 439 0.67 -15.96 0.16
N ALA A 440 0.58 -15.81 1.47
CA ALA A 440 -0.43 -15.02 2.16
C ALA A 440 0.03 -13.55 2.28
N HIS A 441 -0.62 -12.65 1.54
CA HIS A 441 -0.23 -11.23 1.51
C HIS A 441 -1.13 -10.39 2.40
N GLY A 442 -0.58 -9.82 3.47
CA GLY A 442 -1.27 -9.10 4.54
C GLY A 442 -1.75 -7.68 4.22
N GLY A 443 -2.01 -7.34 2.96
CA GLY A 443 -2.47 -6.00 2.54
C GLY A 443 -1.40 -4.92 2.35
N ASP A 444 -1.87 -3.71 1.98
CA ASP A 444 -1.08 -2.54 1.59
C ASP A 444 -0.19 -2.79 0.37
N TYR A 445 -0.86 -3.12 -0.74
CA TYR A 445 -0.23 -3.42 -2.01
C TYR A 445 0.34 -2.16 -2.67
N ILE A 446 -0.42 -1.06 -2.56
CA ILE A 446 -0.20 0.21 -3.26
C ILE A 446 -0.26 1.41 -2.31
N LEU A 447 0.03 2.61 -2.81
CA LEU A 447 -0.09 3.85 -2.01
C LEU A 447 -1.50 4.45 -2.06
N TRP A 448 -2.18 4.38 -3.20
CA TRP A 448 -3.57 4.85 -3.36
C TRP A 448 -4.40 3.81 -4.10
N GLY A 449 -5.28 3.11 -3.38
CA GLY A 449 -6.02 1.96 -3.91
C GLY A 449 -7.04 2.29 -4.97
N GLU A 450 -7.43 3.57 -5.09
CA GLU A 450 -8.34 4.04 -6.13
C GLU A 450 -7.63 4.37 -7.44
N LEU A 451 -6.29 4.44 -7.45
CA LEU A 451 -5.53 4.87 -8.63
C LEU A 451 -5.00 3.68 -9.41
N TRP A 452 -5.42 3.56 -10.66
CA TRP A 452 -4.89 2.55 -11.59
C TRP A 452 -3.40 2.73 -11.84
N THR A 453 -2.92 3.99 -11.87
CA THR A 453 -1.50 4.33 -11.96
C THR A 453 -0.64 3.77 -10.83
N HIS A 454 -1.23 3.29 -9.73
CA HIS A 454 -0.50 2.61 -8.66
C HIS A 454 -0.62 1.09 -8.74
N TRP A 455 -1.76 0.57 -9.19
CA TRP A 455 -2.00 -0.87 -9.30
C TRP A 455 -1.31 -1.50 -10.50
N ARG A 456 -1.34 -0.86 -11.68
CA ARG A 456 -0.65 -1.34 -12.88
C ARG A 456 0.83 -1.64 -12.60
N PRO A 457 1.55 -0.69 -12.01
CA PRO A 457 2.86 -0.94 -11.42
C PRO A 457 3.06 -2.18 -10.58
N TRP A 458 2.24 -2.28 -9.54
CA TRP A 458 2.35 -3.35 -8.57
C TRP A 458 2.09 -4.71 -9.21
N LEU A 459 1.11 -4.79 -10.12
CA LEU A 459 0.78 -5.99 -10.87
C LEU A 459 1.95 -6.48 -11.74
N SER A 460 2.64 -5.57 -12.43
CA SER A 460 3.86 -5.91 -13.17
C SER A 460 4.99 -6.38 -12.25
N HIS A 461 5.17 -5.71 -11.11
CA HIS A 461 6.18 -6.14 -10.13
C HIS A 461 5.83 -7.49 -9.51
N HIS A 462 4.55 -7.82 -9.37
CA HIS A 462 4.11 -9.11 -8.85
C HIS A 462 4.52 -10.26 -9.77
N GLU A 463 4.56 -10.06 -11.08
CA GLU A 463 5.05 -11.09 -12.02
C GLU A 463 6.50 -11.50 -11.75
N VAL A 464 7.31 -10.60 -11.18
CA VAL A 464 8.70 -10.87 -10.76
C VAL A 464 8.77 -11.91 -9.63
N ALA A 465 7.68 -12.13 -8.89
CA ALA A 465 7.56 -13.21 -7.91
C ALA A 465 7.26 -14.57 -8.56
N THR A 466 7.02 -14.62 -9.87
CA THR A 466 7.01 -15.89 -10.61
C THR A 466 8.42 -16.43 -10.65
N SER A 467 8.59 -17.69 -10.27
CA SER A 467 9.92 -18.29 -10.24
C SER A 467 10.55 -18.38 -11.63
N PRO A 468 11.89 -18.52 -11.70
CA PRO A 468 12.59 -18.84 -12.95
C PRO A 468 11.99 -20.04 -13.69
N SER A 469 11.53 -21.09 -12.98
CA SER A 469 10.87 -22.26 -13.60
C SER A 469 9.46 -21.98 -14.14
N GLY A 470 8.94 -20.77 -13.99
CA GLY A 470 7.56 -20.42 -14.35
C GLY A 470 6.53 -20.73 -13.26
N ARG A 471 6.97 -21.03 -12.03
CA ARG A 471 6.06 -21.31 -10.90
C ARG A 471 5.44 -20.02 -10.39
N VAL A 472 4.11 -19.96 -10.41
CA VAL A 472 3.32 -18.88 -9.80
C VAL A 472 2.83 -19.37 -8.44
N LEU A 473 3.32 -18.78 -7.36
CA LEU A 473 2.76 -19.06 -6.02
C LEU A 473 1.34 -18.50 -5.92
N PRO A 474 0.34 -19.32 -5.60
CA PRO A 474 -1.00 -18.85 -5.28
C PRO A 474 -1.00 -17.80 -4.17
N LEU A 475 -1.66 -16.67 -4.42
CA LEU A 475 -1.87 -15.59 -3.46
C LEU A 475 -3.10 -15.85 -2.60
N ILE A 476 -2.98 -15.60 -1.30
CA ILE A 476 -4.11 -15.49 -0.36
C ILE A 476 -4.18 -14.02 0.10
N PRO A 477 -4.95 -13.16 -0.59
CA PRO A 477 -4.92 -11.72 -0.37
C PRO A 477 -5.74 -11.27 0.84
N ALA A 478 -5.16 -10.42 1.68
CA ALA A 478 -5.83 -9.64 2.72
C ALA A 478 -5.90 -8.16 2.31
N ARG A 479 -6.92 -7.43 2.77
CA ARG A 479 -7.10 -6.01 2.44
C ARG A 479 -6.43 -5.11 3.48
N GLY A 480 -5.59 -4.17 3.02
CA GLY A 480 -4.97 -3.14 3.84
C GLY A 480 -5.60 -1.77 3.68
N ASN A 481 -5.13 -0.81 4.47
CA ASN A 481 -5.75 0.52 4.54
C ASN A 481 -5.44 1.43 3.35
N HIS A 482 -4.38 1.12 2.59
CA HIS A 482 -4.13 1.80 1.34
C HIS A 482 -4.95 1.21 0.18
N ASP A 483 -5.52 0.01 0.33
CA ASP A 483 -6.23 -0.75 -0.72
C ASP A 483 -7.71 -0.38 -0.83
N VAL A 484 -8.04 0.90 -0.62
CA VAL A 484 -9.40 1.44 -0.71
C VAL A 484 -9.91 1.45 -2.16
N GLY A 485 -11.23 1.45 -2.34
CA GLY A 485 -11.85 1.51 -3.66
C GLY A 485 -12.08 0.15 -4.32
N PRO A 486 -12.65 0.15 -5.54
CA PRO A 486 -13.09 -1.09 -6.21
C PRO A 486 -11.94 -1.90 -6.83
N LEU A 487 -10.78 -1.29 -7.08
CA LEU A 487 -9.67 -1.95 -7.78
C LEU A 487 -9.15 -3.19 -7.05
N PHE A 488 -9.15 -3.21 -5.71
CA PHE A 488 -8.78 -4.42 -4.95
C PHE A 488 -9.69 -5.62 -5.33
N ASP A 489 -11.00 -5.40 -5.37
CA ASP A 489 -12.00 -6.43 -5.68
C ASP A 489 -11.99 -6.82 -7.17
N GLU A 490 -11.65 -5.89 -8.06
CA GLU A 490 -11.41 -6.13 -9.48
C GLU A 490 -10.11 -6.91 -9.73
N ILE A 491 -9.08 -6.71 -8.91
CA ILE A 491 -7.80 -7.40 -9.05
C ILE A 491 -7.88 -8.82 -8.49
N PHE A 492 -8.51 -9.01 -7.33
CA PHE A 492 -8.49 -10.28 -6.61
C PHE A 492 -9.79 -11.11 -6.73
N ASP A 493 -10.68 -10.75 -7.66
CA ASP A 493 -11.95 -11.46 -7.91
C ASP A 493 -12.88 -11.55 -6.69
N ASP A 494 -13.11 -10.41 -6.01
CA ASP A 494 -13.97 -10.31 -4.81
C ASP A 494 -13.64 -11.38 -3.75
N PRO A 495 -12.41 -11.45 -3.21
CA PRO A 495 -12.01 -12.54 -2.33
C PRO A 495 -12.90 -12.56 -1.08
N GLY A 496 -13.44 -13.72 -0.70
CA GLY A 496 -14.40 -13.86 0.40
C GLY A 496 -15.80 -13.28 0.15
N GLY A 497 -16.08 -12.83 -1.08
CA GLY A 497 -17.35 -12.23 -1.47
C GLY A 497 -17.28 -10.71 -1.61
N ALA A 498 -18.21 -10.18 -2.40
CA ALA A 498 -18.22 -8.78 -2.81
C ALA A 498 -18.13 -7.82 -1.61
N LYS A 499 -17.05 -7.03 -1.56
CA LYS A 499 -16.75 -6.03 -0.53
C LYS A 499 -16.54 -6.57 0.90
N LEU A 500 -16.49 -7.89 1.09
CA LEU A 500 -16.25 -8.50 2.40
C LEU A 500 -14.76 -8.62 2.69
N ASN A 501 -14.03 -9.31 1.80
CA ASN A 501 -12.59 -9.54 1.91
C ASN A 501 -12.15 -10.27 3.19
N TYR A 502 -13.04 -11.10 3.76
CA TYR A 502 -12.73 -12.05 4.83
C TYR A 502 -13.26 -13.45 4.48
N TYR A 503 -12.48 -14.47 4.79
CA TYR A 503 -12.76 -15.88 4.44
C TYR A 503 -11.80 -16.81 5.18
N ALA A 504 -12.14 -18.11 5.25
CA ALA A 504 -11.27 -19.14 5.79
C ALA A 504 -10.72 -20.00 4.67
N THR A 505 -9.40 -20.15 4.62
CA THR A 505 -8.70 -21.02 3.68
C THR A 505 -8.28 -22.30 4.39
N ASP A 506 -8.86 -23.43 3.97
CA ASP A 506 -8.46 -24.75 4.46
C ASP A 506 -7.24 -25.24 3.66
N ILE A 507 -6.04 -24.86 4.13
CA ILE A 507 -4.75 -25.22 3.51
C ILE A 507 -4.60 -26.75 3.48
N THR A 508 -4.92 -27.42 4.58
CA THR A 508 -5.02 -28.88 4.67
C THR A 508 -6.18 -29.26 5.59
N PRO A 509 -6.54 -30.56 5.71
CA PRO A 509 -7.48 -31.01 6.74
C PRO A 509 -7.08 -30.64 8.18
N ARG A 510 -5.80 -30.30 8.43
CA ARG A 510 -5.27 -30.00 9.78
C ARG A 510 -4.75 -28.56 9.93
N VAL A 511 -4.67 -27.78 8.86
CA VAL A 511 -4.19 -26.39 8.87
C VAL A 511 -5.21 -25.48 8.21
N SER A 512 -5.69 -24.46 8.92
CA SER A 512 -6.57 -23.43 8.36
C SER A 512 -6.02 -22.03 8.63
N LEU A 513 -6.15 -21.15 7.64
CA LEU A 513 -5.79 -19.74 7.71
C LEU A 513 -7.05 -18.87 7.55
N LEU A 514 -7.42 -18.11 8.58
CA LEU A 514 -8.50 -17.14 8.51
C LEU A 514 -7.96 -15.79 8.00
N THR A 515 -8.41 -15.34 6.84
CA THR A 515 -8.13 -14.00 6.31
C THR A 515 -9.22 -13.04 6.80
N ILE A 516 -8.83 -11.98 7.50
CA ILE A 516 -9.75 -11.04 8.17
C ILE A 516 -9.45 -9.60 7.71
N ASN A 517 -10.50 -8.81 7.46
CA ASN A 517 -10.43 -7.46 6.92
C ASN A 517 -10.48 -6.40 8.02
N THR A 518 -9.40 -5.64 8.22
CA THR A 518 -9.31 -4.57 9.22
C THR A 518 -9.94 -3.26 8.79
N GLU A 519 -10.38 -3.15 7.55
CA GLU A 519 -10.93 -1.91 6.98
C GLU A 519 -12.47 -1.88 7.00
N ILE A 520 -13.10 -2.92 7.56
CA ILE A 520 -14.53 -2.97 7.89
C ILE A 520 -14.73 -3.07 9.41
N SER A 521 -15.99 -3.06 9.86
CA SER A 521 -16.32 -3.15 11.29
C SER A 521 -15.70 -4.40 11.93
N ALA A 522 -14.88 -4.19 12.96
CA ALA A 522 -14.23 -5.29 13.68
C ALA A 522 -15.18 -5.96 14.69
N ALA A 523 -16.24 -5.28 15.12
CA ALA A 523 -17.25 -5.81 16.04
C ALA A 523 -18.52 -6.33 15.34
N GLY A 524 -18.66 -6.06 14.04
CA GLY A 524 -19.86 -6.31 13.24
C GLY A 524 -19.99 -7.74 12.73
N ASP A 525 -20.53 -7.91 11.51
CA ASP A 525 -20.87 -9.22 10.96
C ASP A 525 -19.64 -10.14 10.83
N GLN A 526 -18.47 -9.56 10.54
CA GLN A 526 -17.20 -10.26 10.54
C GLN A 526 -16.84 -10.87 11.89
N ALA A 527 -17.16 -10.22 13.03
CA ALA A 527 -16.88 -10.78 14.35
C ALA A 527 -17.76 -11.99 14.65
N VAL A 528 -19.02 -11.94 14.21
CA VAL A 528 -19.97 -13.06 14.35
C VAL A 528 -19.53 -14.24 13.48
N TRP A 529 -19.12 -13.97 12.23
CA TRP A 529 -18.54 -14.96 11.35
C TRP A 529 -17.26 -15.56 11.97
N LEU A 530 -16.36 -14.73 12.49
CA LEU A 530 -15.10 -15.15 13.10
C LEU A 530 -15.33 -16.07 14.31
N GLU A 531 -16.23 -15.71 15.22
CA GLU A 531 -16.61 -16.55 16.37
C GLU A 531 -17.14 -17.91 15.92
N ALA A 532 -18.06 -17.92 14.94
CA ALA A 532 -18.61 -19.16 14.39
C ALA A 532 -17.54 -20.03 13.70
N GLU A 533 -16.62 -19.39 12.97
CA GLU A 533 -15.61 -20.08 12.19
C GLU A 533 -14.49 -20.64 13.07
N LEU A 534 -14.03 -19.89 14.08
CA LEU A 534 -13.10 -20.39 15.08
C LEU A 534 -13.70 -21.57 15.86
N ALA A 535 -14.97 -21.48 16.26
CA ALA A 535 -15.70 -22.56 16.92
C ALA A 535 -15.91 -23.78 16.01
N ARG A 536 -16.08 -23.58 14.70
CA ARG A 536 -16.17 -24.66 13.72
C ARG A 536 -14.82 -25.35 13.54
N LEU A 537 -13.74 -24.59 13.44
CA LEU A 537 -12.41 -25.10 13.12
C LEU A 537 -11.72 -25.76 14.32
N ARG A 538 -11.91 -25.26 15.54
CA ARG A 538 -11.38 -25.90 16.76
C ARG A 538 -12.43 -26.86 17.34
N PRO A 539 -12.10 -28.13 17.66
CA PRO A 539 -10.77 -28.77 17.74
C PRO A 539 -10.33 -29.51 16.45
N GLN A 540 -11.04 -29.38 15.33
CA GLN A 540 -10.80 -30.19 14.12
C GLN A 540 -9.44 -29.91 13.47
N ARG A 541 -8.96 -28.67 13.53
CA ARG A 541 -7.65 -28.26 13.01
C ARG A 541 -6.57 -28.40 14.07
N ARG A 542 -5.40 -28.91 13.66
CA ARG A 542 -4.20 -28.93 14.50
C ARG A 542 -3.65 -27.51 14.64
N TRP A 543 -3.51 -26.82 13.51
CA TRP A 543 -2.98 -25.46 13.42
C TRP A 543 -4.05 -24.50 12.92
N LEU A 544 -4.32 -23.47 13.71
CA LEU A 544 -5.28 -22.41 13.39
C LEU A 544 -4.55 -21.07 13.34
N LEU A 545 -4.55 -20.45 12.17
CA LEU A 545 -3.85 -19.21 11.90
C LEU A 545 -4.84 -18.12 11.51
N ALA A 546 -4.50 -16.87 11.79
CA ALA A 546 -5.20 -15.73 11.20
C ALA A 546 -4.20 -14.83 10.46
N GLN A 547 -4.61 -14.19 9.37
CA GLN A 547 -3.91 -13.06 8.77
C GLN A 547 -4.83 -11.84 8.68
N TYR A 548 -4.26 -10.67 8.91
CA TYR A 548 -4.94 -9.38 8.78
C TYR A 548 -3.93 -8.24 8.69
N HIS A 549 -4.39 -7.08 8.24
CA HIS A 549 -3.48 -5.98 7.94
C HIS A 549 -3.03 -5.21 9.20
N ARG A 550 -3.94 -4.46 9.84
CA ARG A 550 -3.60 -3.62 11.01
C ARG A 550 -3.28 -4.46 12.26
N ALA A 551 -2.07 -4.32 12.78
CA ALA A 551 -1.61 -5.08 13.93
C ALA A 551 -2.32 -4.76 15.25
N ILE A 552 -2.68 -5.81 15.99
CA ILE A 552 -3.21 -5.82 17.35
C ILE A 552 -2.09 -5.55 18.37
N TYR A 553 -0.89 -6.12 18.19
CA TYR A 553 0.27 -5.91 19.09
C TYR A 553 1.45 -5.19 18.42
N PRO A 554 1.27 -3.94 17.95
CA PRO A 554 2.23 -3.29 17.06
C PRO A 554 3.54 -2.88 17.71
N ALA A 555 4.64 -3.09 16.99
CA ALA A 555 5.98 -2.64 17.32
C ALA A 555 6.20 -1.15 17.02
N VAL A 556 5.43 -0.56 16.10
CA VAL A 556 5.60 0.86 15.69
C VAL A 556 4.35 1.71 15.87
N LYS A 557 3.16 1.22 15.52
CA LYS A 557 1.91 2.00 15.56
C LYS A 557 1.16 1.82 16.89
N GLY A 558 0.01 2.48 17.07
CA GLY A 558 -0.92 2.14 18.16
C GLY A 558 -1.71 0.87 17.83
N PRO A 559 -2.16 0.08 18.82
CA PRO A 559 -2.97 -1.13 18.60
C PRO A 559 -4.18 -0.88 17.71
N ALA A 560 -4.49 -1.82 16.81
CA ALA A 560 -5.69 -1.77 15.99
C ALA A 560 -6.97 -1.74 16.83
N ASP A 561 -7.98 -1.02 16.33
CA ASP A 561 -9.30 -0.90 16.96
C ASP A 561 -10.01 -2.26 17.12
N ALA A 562 -9.56 -3.27 16.37
CA ALA A 562 -10.05 -4.65 16.41
C ALA A 562 -9.64 -5.44 17.66
N LYS A 563 -8.56 -5.03 18.35
CA LYS A 563 -8.01 -5.71 19.53
C LYS A 563 -9.07 -6.13 20.57
N PRO A 564 -9.95 -5.24 21.09
CA PRO A 564 -10.96 -5.62 22.07
C PRO A 564 -12.05 -6.57 21.56
N HIS A 565 -12.15 -6.77 20.24
CA HIS A 565 -13.18 -7.60 19.61
C HIS A 565 -12.66 -8.99 19.21
N TRP A 566 -11.41 -9.08 18.74
CA TRP A 566 -10.86 -10.32 18.20
C TRP A 566 -9.96 -11.07 19.17
N VAL A 567 -9.15 -10.39 20.00
CA VAL A 567 -8.25 -11.07 20.95
C VAL A 567 -9.00 -12.01 21.89
N PRO A 568 -10.16 -11.65 22.47
CA PRO A 568 -10.92 -12.60 23.29
C PRO A 568 -11.34 -13.86 22.53
N LEU A 569 -11.71 -13.73 21.24
CA LEU A 569 -12.09 -14.87 20.40
C LEU A 569 -10.87 -15.73 20.05
N PHE A 570 -9.74 -15.10 19.72
CA PHE A 570 -8.49 -15.81 19.45
C PHE A 570 -8.03 -16.61 20.67
N GLU A 571 -8.11 -16.02 21.87
CA GLU A 571 -7.75 -16.69 23.11
C GLU A 571 -8.77 -17.79 23.49
N GLU A 572 -10.07 -17.55 23.34
CA GLU A 572 -11.12 -18.54 23.63
C GLU A 572 -11.02 -19.79 22.76
N HIS A 573 -10.62 -19.64 21.51
CA HIS A 573 -10.49 -20.73 20.54
C HIS A 573 -9.05 -21.19 20.28
N ASP A 574 -8.12 -20.76 21.14
CA ASP A 574 -6.73 -21.19 21.10
C ASP A 574 -6.08 -21.00 19.72
N LEU A 575 -6.16 -19.80 19.16
CA LEU A 575 -5.43 -19.44 17.95
C LEU A 575 -3.93 -19.65 18.17
N ASP A 576 -3.23 -20.21 17.18
CA ASP A 576 -1.81 -20.53 17.30
C ASP A 576 -0.94 -19.33 16.94
N ILE A 577 -1.13 -18.79 15.74
CA ILE A 577 -0.41 -17.61 15.25
C ILE A 577 -1.38 -16.63 14.59
N ALA A 578 -1.24 -15.36 14.92
CA ALA A 578 -1.81 -14.24 14.17
C ALA A 578 -0.71 -13.54 13.37
N LEU A 579 -0.88 -13.50 12.06
CA LEU A 579 0.00 -12.87 11.10
C LEU A 579 -0.48 -11.42 10.86
N GLU A 580 0.39 -10.45 11.12
CA GLU A 580 0.09 -9.03 11.12
C GLU A 580 0.97 -8.27 10.10
N SER A 581 0.52 -7.09 9.68
CA SER A 581 1.22 -6.18 8.74
C SER A 581 1.20 -4.73 9.27
N ASP A 582 1.29 -3.70 8.42
CA ASP A 582 1.06 -2.27 8.70
C ASP A 582 2.19 -1.51 9.46
N GLY A 583 3.03 -2.23 10.20
CA GLY A 583 4.07 -1.71 11.08
C GLY A 583 5.44 -1.44 10.43
N HIS A 584 5.71 -1.99 9.24
CA HIS A 584 6.95 -1.84 8.47
C HIS A 584 8.23 -2.29 9.22
N VAL A 585 8.14 -3.38 9.96
CA VAL A 585 9.26 -3.97 10.72
C VAL A 585 9.06 -5.47 10.80
N ALA A 586 10.12 -6.25 10.98
CA ALA A 586 10.01 -7.64 11.42
C ALA A 586 9.68 -7.68 12.93
N LYS A 587 8.81 -8.59 13.35
CA LYS A 587 8.57 -8.89 14.76
C LYS A 587 8.04 -10.30 14.98
N ARG A 588 8.21 -10.74 16.22
CA ARG A 588 7.42 -11.79 16.85
C ARG A 588 7.18 -11.44 18.31
N THR A 589 5.96 -11.61 18.81
CA THR A 589 5.67 -11.41 20.23
C THR A 589 6.07 -12.62 21.08
N VAL A 590 6.18 -12.43 22.39
CA VAL A 590 5.96 -13.55 23.33
C VAL A 590 4.56 -14.13 23.14
N PRO A 591 4.28 -15.37 23.56
CA PRO A 591 2.91 -15.89 23.64
C PRO A 591 2.06 -15.04 24.60
N ILE A 592 0.90 -14.55 24.15
CA ILE A 592 0.05 -13.62 24.92
C ILE A 592 -1.31 -14.24 25.23
N ARG A 593 -1.68 -14.20 26.51
CA ARG A 593 -3.05 -14.47 26.97
C ARG A 593 -3.43 -13.46 28.06
N ALA A 594 -4.65 -12.94 28.02
CA ALA A 594 -5.16 -12.00 29.02
C ALA A 594 -4.22 -10.81 29.28
N GLU A 595 -3.65 -10.23 28.21
CA GLU A 595 -2.69 -9.11 28.26
C GLU A 595 -1.41 -9.38 29.06
N ALA A 596 -1.02 -10.65 29.20
CA ALA A 596 0.21 -11.07 29.85
C ALA A 596 0.94 -12.14 29.03
N GLN A 597 2.24 -12.30 29.28
CA GLN A 597 2.97 -13.43 28.75
C GLN A 597 2.44 -14.72 29.39
N ASP A 598 2.04 -15.68 28.56
CA ASP A 598 1.51 -16.96 28.97
C ASP A 598 1.83 -17.99 27.88
N ASP A 599 2.46 -19.12 28.23
CA ASP A 599 2.92 -20.12 27.26
C ASP A 599 1.78 -20.79 26.47
N THR A 600 0.53 -20.64 26.92
CA THR A 600 -0.67 -21.05 26.18
C THR A 600 -1.25 -19.93 25.32
N GLY A 601 -0.62 -18.76 25.27
CA GLY A 601 -1.09 -17.58 24.56
C GLY A 601 -1.01 -17.68 23.04
N VAL A 602 -1.62 -16.71 22.37
CA VAL A 602 -1.53 -16.50 20.92
C VAL A 602 -0.21 -15.79 20.62
N ILE A 603 0.47 -16.16 19.54
CA ILE A 603 1.69 -15.51 19.09
C ILE A 603 1.38 -14.61 17.89
N TYR A 604 1.88 -13.37 17.92
CA TYR A 604 1.66 -12.41 16.85
C TYR A 604 2.98 -12.20 16.08
N ILE A 605 2.97 -12.43 14.78
CA ILE A 605 4.14 -12.34 13.89
C ILE A 605 3.83 -11.36 12.76
N GLY A 606 4.72 -10.43 12.45
CA GLY A 606 4.44 -9.36 11.49
C GLY A 606 5.64 -8.43 11.31
N GLU A 607 5.51 -7.17 10.93
CA GLU A 607 4.36 -6.33 10.54
C GLU A 607 4.60 -5.67 9.18
N GLY A 608 5.07 -6.43 8.20
CA GLY A 608 5.22 -5.95 6.83
C GLY A 608 6.65 -5.56 6.47
N GLY A 609 7.15 -6.19 5.40
CA GLY A 609 8.55 -6.11 4.97
C GLY A 609 8.71 -6.12 3.46
N LEU A 610 7.60 -6.10 2.70
CA LEU A 610 7.61 -6.50 1.30
C LEU A 610 8.11 -5.41 0.33
N GLY A 611 8.37 -4.20 0.80
CA GLY A 611 8.93 -3.17 -0.07
C GLY A 611 8.83 -1.75 0.49
N VAL A 612 7.96 -1.48 1.45
CA VAL A 612 7.95 -0.16 2.12
C VAL A 612 9.26 0.13 2.87
N PRO A 613 9.65 1.42 2.97
CA PRO A 613 10.72 1.83 3.87
C PRO A 613 10.48 1.33 5.30
N GLN A 614 11.49 0.65 5.83
CA GLN A 614 11.45 0.03 7.15
C GLN A 614 11.56 1.08 8.25
N ARG A 615 10.89 0.84 9.38
CA ARG A 615 10.82 1.77 10.51
C ARG A 615 11.70 1.32 11.66
N VAL A 616 11.94 2.22 12.61
CA VAL A 616 12.59 1.88 13.88
C VAL A 616 11.50 1.42 14.87
N PRO A 617 11.54 0.17 15.35
CA PRO A 617 10.54 -0.32 16.29
C PRO A 617 10.71 0.28 17.69
N ARG A 618 9.62 0.28 18.47
CA ARG A 618 9.66 0.55 19.91
C ARG A 618 10.15 -0.69 20.64
N PHE A 619 11.46 -0.76 20.86
CA PHE A 619 12.11 -1.89 21.53
C PHE A 619 11.72 -2.08 23.00
N ASP A 620 10.98 -1.15 23.61
CA ASP A 620 10.60 -1.17 25.03
C ASP A 620 9.24 -1.84 25.30
N GLN A 621 8.54 -2.32 24.27
CA GLN A 621 7.27 -3.03 24.46
C GLN A 621 7.49 -4.37 25.15
N TRP A 622 6.72 -4.65 26.21
CA TRP A 622 6.89 -5.87 27.03
C TRP A 622 6.76 -7.16 26.19
N PHE A 623 5.85 -7.16 25.21
CA PHE A 623 5.59 -8.32 24.37
C PHE A 623 6.66 -8.55 23.29
N LEU A 624 7.60 -7.62 23.10
CA LEU A 624 8.75 -7.75 22.19
C LEU A 624 10.06 -8.06 22.92
N GLN A 625 10.02 -8.17 24.25
CA GLN A 625 11.19 -8.60 25.04
C GLN A 625 11.40 -10.09 24.87
N ASP A 626 12.65 -10.54 25.03
CA ASP A 626 13.02 -11.95 24.99
C ASP A 626 12.03 -12.83 25.79
N PRO A 627 11.48 -13.91 25.19
CA PRO A 627 11.87 -14.48 23.91
C PRO A 627 11.27 -13.80 22.68
N GLY A 628 10.43 -12.76 22.78
CA GLY A 628 9.95 -11.95 21.67
C GLY A 628 11.09 -11.17 20.96
N MET A 629 10.80 -10.61 19.79
CA MET A 629 11.78 -9.86 19.01
C MET A 629 11.15 -8.83 18.08
N CYS A 630 11.95 -7.84 17.68
CA CYS A 630 11.66 -6.95 16.57
C CYS A 630 12.95 -6.48 15.87
N ALA A 631 12.86 -6.22 14.57
CA ALA A 631 13.98 -5.75 13.75
C ALA A 631 13.49 -4.84 12.61
N SER A 632 14.32 -3.89 12.20
CA SER A 632 14.08 -3.08 11.00
C SER A 632 14.68 -3.80 9.79
N ALA A 633 13.87 -4.52 9.02
CA ALA A 633 14.36 -5.33 7.91
C ALA A 633 13.27 -5.63 6.90
N HIS A 634 13.60 -5.56 5.61
CA HIS A 634 12.79 -6.18 4.57
C HIS A 634 12.81 -7.69 4.79
N HIS A 635 11.64 -8.32 4.82
CA HIS A 635 11.51 -9.72 5.22
C HIS A 635 10.26 -10.39 4.68
N VAL A 636 10.27 -11.72 4.70
CA VAL A 636 9.10 -12.60 4.58
C VAL A 636 9.07 -13.55 5.78
N VAL A 637 7.88 -14.05 6.12
CA VAL A 637 7.69 -15.06 7.18
C VAL A 637 7.43 -16.39 6.49
N MET A 638 8.30 -17.38 6.72
CA MET A 638 8.10 -18.76 6.27
C MET A 638 7.50 -19.58 7.40
N LEU A 639 6.34 -20.19 7.15
CA LEU A 639 5.68 -21.14 8.04
C LEU A 639 5.85 -22.54 7.47
N GLU A 640 6.47 -23.43 8.22
CA GLU A 640 6.71 -24.82 7.87
C GLU A 640 5.92 -25.73 8.80
N PHE A 641 5.10 -26.60 8.22
CA PHE A 641 4.33 -27.61 8.94
C PHE A 641 4.93 -28.97 8.59
N ALA A 642 5.65 -29.58 9.54
CA ALA A 642 6.31 -30.87 9.31
C ALA A 642 6.48 -31.60 10.65
N ASP A 643 6.49 -32.93 10.62
CA ASP A 643 6.77 -33.78 11.79
C ASP A 643 5.88 -33.50 13.03
N GLY A 644 4.66 -33.00 12.80
CA GLY A 644 3.74 -32.60 13.86
C GLY A 644 4.05 -31.25 14.51
N GLU A 645 5.10 -30.55 14.08
CA GLU A 645 5.49 -29.22 14.55
C GLU A 645 5.07 -28.13 13.54
N LEU A 646 5.01 -26.89 14.03
CA LEU A 646 4.97 -25.67 13.21
C LEU A 646 6.23 -24.86 13.50
N THR A 647 7.07 -24.69 12.48
CA THR A 647 8.24 -23.80 12.56
C THR A 647 7.97 -22.52 11.79
N SER A 648 8.06 -21.37 12.45
CA SER A 648 8.06 -20.06 11.80
C SER A 648 9.48 -19.52 11.72
N ARG A 649 9.87 -18.98 10.57
CA ARG A 649 11.13 -18.27 10.36
C ARG A 649 10.85 -16.91 9.76
N ILE A 650 11.46 -15.87 10.33
CA ILE A 650 11.50 -14.55 9.69
C ILE A 650 12.77 -14.48 8.86
N LEU A 651 12.62 -14.45 7.54
CA LEU A 651 13.71 -14.42 6.57
C LEU A 651 13.90 -12.99 6.09
N GLY A 652 15.03 -12.38 6.44
CA GLY A 652 15.45 -11.07 5.95
C GLY A 652 15.96 -11.16 4.51
N LEU A 653 15.78 -10.07 3.75
CA LEU A 653 16.33 -9.95 2.39
C LEU A 653 17.87 -9.98 2.45
N PRO A 654 18.55 -10.95 1.82
CA PRO A 654 20.01 -10.98 1.82
C PRO A 654 20.63 -9.83 1.03
N GLU A 655 21.80 -9.33 1.48
CA GLU A 655 22.49 -8.18 0.86
C GLU A 655 22.90 -8.43 -0.61
N SER A 656 23.19 -9.67 -0.98
CA SER A 656 23.51 -10.11 -2.35
C SER A 656 22.31 -9.97 -3.30
N TYR A 657 21.11 -10.31 -2.82
CA TYR A 657 19.83 -10.14 -3.52
C TYR A 657 19.28 -8.71 -3.38
N ALA A 658 19.87 -7.89 -2.50
CA ALA A 658 19.59 -6.47 -2.37
C ALA A 658 20.36 -5.59 -3.37
N ARG A 659 21.15 -6.15 -4.29
CA ARG A 659 21.79 -5.39 -5.38
C ARG A 659 20.80 -5.14 -6.52
N SER A 660 20.89 -3.98 -7.14
CA SER A 660 20.18 -3.67 -8.39
C SER A 660 20.60 -4.67 -9.47
N PHE A 661 19.65 -5.10 -10.30
CA PHE A 661 19.90 -5.94 -11.48
C PHE A 661 21.09 -5.41 -12.27
N THR A 662 21.97 -6.31 -12.73
CA THR A 662 22.99 -5.97 -13.72
C THR A 662 22.99 -6.99 -14.85
N PRO A 663 23.25 -6.60 -16.11
CA PRO A 663 23.37 -7.56 -17.22
C PRO A 663 24.49 -8.58 -17.02
N ARG A 664 25.43 -8.31 -16.11
CA ARG A 664 26.50 -9.23 -15.72
C ARG A 664 25.98 -10.45 -14.96
N ASP A 665 24.74 -10.41 -14.47
CA ASP A 665 24.09 -11.52 -13.78
C ASP A 665 23.50 -12.56 -14.76
N PHE A 666 23.63 -12.37 -16.06
CA PHE A 666 23.02 -13.21 -17.11
C PHE A 666 24.04 -13.73 -18.10
N VAL A 667 23.70 -14.82 -18.81
CA VAL A 667 24.51 -15.34 -19.91
C VAL A 667 24.56 -14.29 -21.03
N PRO A 668 25.73 -13.73 -21.37
CA PRO A 668 25.81 -12.66 -22.36
C PRO A 668 25.78 -13.21 -23.79
N LEU A 669 24.79 -12.78 -24.57
CA LEU A 669 24.77 -12.94 -26.03
C LEU A 669 25.52 -11.78 -26.69
N VAL A 670 25.22 -10.55 -26.26
CA VAL A 670 26.01 -9.32 -26.47
C VAL A 670 26.16 -8.66 -25.11
N GLY A 671 27.29 -8.89 -24.44
CA GLY A 671 27.50 -8.46 -23.05
C GLY A 671 27.83 -6.97 -22.87
N PRO A 672 27.90 -6.49 -21.62
CA PRO A 672 28.23 -5.09 -21.31
C PRO A 672 29.64 -4.68 -21.76
N ASP A 673 30.56 -5.64 -21.86
CA ASP A 673 31.93 -5.41 -22.36
C ASP A 673 32.04 -5.62 -23.89
N ALA A 674 30.91 -5.81 -24.60
CA ALA A 674 30.91 -6.00 -26.04
C ALA A 674 31.35 -4.73 -26.77
N THR A 675 32.12 -4.92 -27.84
CA THR A 675 32.49 -3.84 -28.75
C THR A 675 31.42 -3.69 -29.82
N TRP A 676 30.89 -2.47 -29.95
CA TRP A 676 29.88 -2.09 -30.92
C TRP A 676 30.50 -1.24 -32.03
N ARG A 677 30.01 -1.43 -33.25
CA ARG A 677 30.19 -0.47 -34.35
C ARG A 677 29.16 0.64 -34.20
N TYR A 678 29.56 1.89 -34.35
CA TYR A 678 28.64 3.01 -34.23
C TYR A 678 28.85 4.14 -35.24
N LEU A 679 27.74 4.75 -35.62
CA LEU A 679 27.66 5.96 -36.41
C LEU A 679 26.95 7.05 -35.61
N ALA A 680 27.61 8.20 -35.47
CA ALA A 680 27.10 9.38 -34.78
C ALA A 680 27.51 10.62 -35.60
N GLY A 681 26.66 11.65 -35.61
CA GLY A 681 26.87 12.86 -36.41
C GLY A 681 26.24 12.84 -37.81
N SER A 682 25.74 11.69 -38.26
CA SER A 682 25.05 11.53 -39.54
C SER A 682 24.12 10.33 -39.50
N ASP A 683 23.15 10.30 -40.40
CA ASP A 683 22.23 9.18 -40.57
C ASP A 683 22.79 8.19 -41.60
N PRO A 684 22.62 6.87 -41.39
CA PRO A 684 22.91 5.89 -42.43
C PRO A 684 22.01 6.13 -43.64
N VAL A 685 22.58 5.92 -44.83
CA VAL A 685 21.81 5.99 -46.06
C VAL A 685 20.88 4.79 -46.07
N ASP A 686 19.57 5.05 -46.09
CA ASP A 686 18.48 4.08 -46.09
C ASP A 686 18.39 3.14 -44.86
N GLY A 687 17.50 2.15 -44.91
CA GLY A 687 17.22 1.22 -43.81
C GLY A 687 18.07 -0.06 -43.81
N ALA A 688 18.97 -0.24 -44.77
CA ALA A 688 19.78 -1.45 -44.96
C ALA A 688 20.79 -1.66 -43.83
N TRP A 689 21.19 -0.60 -43.11
CA TRP A 689 22.08 -0.67 -41.95
C TRP A 689 21.56 -1.53 -40.80
N ARG A 690 20.30 -1.97 -40.83
CA ARG A 690 19.73 -2.89 -39.83
C ARG A 690 19.95 -4.36 -40.21
N SER A 691 20.28 -4.63 -41.47
CA SER A 691 20.40 -5.97 -42.04
C SER A 691 21.80 -6.56 -41.83
N VAL A 692 21.91 -7.90 -41.95
CA VAL A 692 23.16 -8.65 -41.79
C VAL A 692 24.22 -8.22 -42.81
N GLY A 693 23.83 -8.06 -44.09
CA GLY A 693 24.76 -7.80 -45.20
C GLY A 693 25.28 -6.37 -45.32
N PHE A 694 24.99 -5.49 -44.37
CA PHE A 694 25.47 -4.10 -44.39
C PHE A 694 26.94 -4.01 -43.98
N ASP A 695 27.73 -3.31 -44.80
CA ASP A 695 29.14 -3.03 -44.52
C ASP A 695 29.29 -1.82 -43.58
N ASP A 696 29.50 -2.11 -42.30
CA ASP A 696 29.78 -1.11 -41.25
C ASP A 696 31.28 -0.94 -40.97
N SER A 697 32.17 -1.41 -41.86
CA SER A 697 33.62 -1.36 -41.62
C SER A 697 34.16 0.04 -41.38
N VAL A 698 33.50 1.06 -41.95
CA VAL A 698 33.81 2.49 -41.81
C VAL A 698 33.21 3.13 -40.54
N TRP A 699 32.35 2.42 -39.81
CA TRP A 699 31.79 2.90 -38.54
C TRP A 699 32.85 2.84 -37.43
N ARG A 700 32.74 3.78 -36.49
CA ARG A 700 33.61 3.85 -35.31
C ARG A 700 33.35 2.64 -34.41
N GLN A 701 34.27 2.35 -33.49
CA GLN A 701 34.12 1.27 -32.52
C GLN A 701 34.10 1.83 -31.10
N GLY A 702 33.27 1.27 -30.22
CA GLY A 702 33.16 1.67 -28.82
C GLY A 702 32.54 0.58 -27.96
N ALA A 703 32.74 0.64 -26.65
CA ALA A 703 32.08 -0.24 -25.69
C ALA A 703 30.63 0.21 -25.43
N ALA A 704 29.77 -0.72 -24.98
CA ALA A 704 28.41 -0.40 -24.58
C ALA A 704 28.43 0.56 -23.38
N SER A 705 27.99 1.81 -23.63
CA SER A 705 27.77 2.94 -22.70
C SER A 705 28.10 4.21 -23.49
N PHE A 706 27.19 4.55 -24.41
CA PHE A 706 27.32 5.66 -25.37
C PHE A 706 26.62 6.89 -24.84
N GLY A 707 27.33 8.00 -24.62
CA GLY A 707 26.68 9.14 -24.01
C GLY A 707 27.54 10.36 -23.77
N PHE A 708 26.93 11.40 -23.20
CA PHE A 708 27.61 12.56 -22.67
C PHE A 708 26.81 13.13 -21.50
N GLY A 709 27.48 13.84 -20.59
CA GLY A 709 26.83 14.52 -19.48
C GLY A 709 26.81 13.74 -18.16
N GLY A 710 27.25 12.47 -18.17
CA GLY A 710 27.52 11.64 -16.99
C GLY A 710 29.02 11.44 -16.70
N ASP A 711 29.28 10.58 -15.71
CA ASP A 711 30.63 10.23 -15.24
C ASP A 711 31.05 8.77 -15.60
N ASP A 712 30.15 7.98 -16.21
CA ASP A 712 30.27 6.52 -16.39
C ASP A 712 30.25 6.07 -17.87
N GLU A 713 30.36 7.00 -18.83
CA GLU A 713 30.34 6.70 -20.26
C GLU A 713 31.66 6.07 -20.75
N MET A 714 31.56 4.83 -21.23
CA MET A 714 32.70 4.12 -21.82
C MET A 714 32.99 4.57 -23.26
N THR A 715 31.96 5.05 -23.96
CA THR A 715 32.07 5.66 -25.29
C THR A 715 31.49 7.08 -25.30
N PRO A 716 32.29 8.11 -24.98
CA PRO A 716 31.82 9.48 -24.92
C PRO A 716 31.42 10.06 -26.30
N LEU A 717 30.25 10.70 -26.36
CA LEU A 717 29.67 11.42 -27.51
C LEU A 717 29.66 12.93 -27.25
N VAL A 718 30.83 13.48 -26.88
CA VAL A 718 30.99 14.87 -26.42
C VAL A 718 30.60 15.94 -27.46
N ASP A 719 30.52 15.56 -28.74
CA ASP A 719 30.14 16.41 -29.87
C ASP A 719 28.63 16.35 -30.18
N MET A 720 27.84 15.54 -29.49
CA MET A 720 26.41 15.38 -29.76
C MET A 720 25.63 16.67 -29.50
N ARG A 721 25.90 17.34 -28.38
CA ARG A 721 25.18 18.53 -27.95
C ARG A 721 25.30 19.67 -28.98
N GLY A 722 24.16 20.03 -29.56
CA GLY A 722 24.01 21.08 -30.56
C GLY A 722 24.15 20.60 -32.00
N GLU A 723 24.74 19.43 -32.25
CA GLU A 723 25.09 18.96 -33.59
C GLU A 723 24.12 17.89 -34.11
N TYR A 724 23.89 16.83 -33.34
CA TYR A 724 23.05 15.69 -33.71
C TYR A 724 22.23 15.18 -32.53
N SER A 725 21.19 14.40 -32.81
CA SER A 725 20.28 13.87 -31.79
C SER A 725 20.13 12.36 -31.88
N ARG A 726 20.91 11.69 -32.73
CA ARG A 726 20.76 10.26 -33.01
C ARG A 726 22.12 9.58 -33.12
N VAL A 727 22.17 8.34 -32.64
CA VAL A 727 23.33 7.45 -32.76
C VAL A 727 22.85 6.08 -33.21
N TYR A 728 23.62 5.42 -34.05
CA TYR A 728 23.31 4.10 -34.60
C TYR A 728 24.39 3.13 -34.16
N LEU A 729 23.99 1.98 -33.61
CA LEU A 729 24.85 0.96 -33.04
C LEU A 729 24.61 -0.37 -33.76
N ARG A 730 25.67 -1.16 -33.97
CA ARG A 730 25.62 -2.52 -34.51
C ARG A 730 26.58 -3.44 -33.74
N ALA A 731 26.11 -4.61 -33.37
CA ALA A 731 26.93 -5.69 -32.80
C ALA A 731 26.51 -7.03 -33.40
N SER A 732 27.49 -7.85 -33.76
CA SER A 732 27.27 -9.23 -34.19
C SER A 732 27.48 -10.21 -33.04
N PHE A 733 26.76 -11.33 -33.08
CA PHE A 733 26.94 -12.43 -32.14
C PHE A 733 26.69 -13.78 -32.82
N ASP A 734 27.13 -14.85 -32.16
CA ASP A 734 26.96 -16.21 -32.63
C ASP A 734 25.52 -16.69 -32.38
N PRO A 735 24.71 -16.98 -33.43
CA PRO A 735 23.32 -17.40 -33.30
C PRO A 735 23.16 -18.76 -32.59
N SER A 736 24.19 -19.62 -32.58
CA SER A 736 24.12 -20.92 -31.88
C SER A 736 23.93 -20.75 -30.37
N ARG A 737 24.27 -19.59 -29.82
CA ARG A 737 24.03 -19.25 -28.40
C ARG A 737 22.56 -19.08 -28.04
N LEU A 738 21.66 -19.06 -29.03
CA LEU A 738 20.22 -19.02 -28.81
C LEU A 738 19.64 -20.42 -28.57
N GLU A 739 20.36 -21.49 -28.91
CA GLU A 739 19.86 -22.86 -28.77
C GLU A 739 19.53 -23.19 -27.31
N GLY A 740 18.31 -23.67 -27.07
CA GLY A 740 17.85 -24.08 -25.74
C GLY A 740 17.50 -22.94 -24.78
N LEU A 741 17.54 -21.67 -25.22
CA LEU A 741 17.11 -20.55 -24.38
C LEU A 741 15.59 -20.37 -24.43
N GLU A 742 14.94 -20.37 -23.27
CA GLU A 742 13.49 -20.20 -23.15
C GLU A 742 13.05 -18.73 -23.30
N ASP A 743 13.90 -17.79 -22.89
CA ASP A 743 13.65 -16.35 -22.97
C ASP A 743 14.97 -15.61 -23.23
N VAL A 744 14.97 -14.76 -24.25
CA VAL A 744 16.08 -13.86 -24.60
C VAL A 744 15.61 -12.43 -24.40
N ARG A 745 16.41 -11.64 -23.69
CA ARG A 745 16.05 -10.27 -23.32
C ARG A 745 17.05 -9.25 -23.82
N LEU A 746 16.54 -8.11 -24.27
CA LEU A 746 17.32 -6.88 -24.40
C LEU A 746 17.31 -6.17 -23.05
N ALA A 747 18.46 -6.09 -22.41
CA ALA A 747 18.68 -5.24 -21.25
C ALA A 747 19.25 -3.90 -21.74
N VAL A 748 18.58 -2.79 -21.45
CA VAL A 748 19.02 -1.48 -21.93
C VAL A 748 18.88 -0.42 -20.84
N ARG A 749 19.89 0.44 -20.74
CA ARG A 749 19.85 1.68 -19.97
C ARG A 749 19.94 2.83 -20.96
N PHE A 750 18.90 3.66 -21.07
CA PHE A 750 18.81 4.68 -22.12
C PHE A 750 18.18 5.99 -21.64
N ASP A 751 18.58 7.07 -22.30
CA ASP A 751 18.07 8.43 -22.15
C ASP A 751 17.25 8.82 -23.38
N ASP A 752 16.13 9.48 -23.15
CA ASP A 752 15.09 9.81 -24.13
C ASP A 752 14.48 8.60 -24.86
N GLY A 753 15.08 8.04 -25.92
CA GLY A 753 14.47 6.92 -26.65
C GLY A 753 15.43 6.01 -27.43
N PHE A 754 14.95 4.82 -27.79
CA PHE A 754 15.68 3.86 -28.62
C PHE A 754 14.75 3.00 -29.49
N ILE A 755 15.29 2.44 -30.57
CA ILE A 755 14.67 1.34 -31.34
C ILE A 755 15.72 0.27 -31.62
N ALA A 756 15.40 -0.98 -31.33
CA ALA A 756 16.27 -2.14 -31.51
C ALA A 756 15.75 -3.09 -32.59
N TYR A 757 16.67 -3.59 -33.40
CA TYR A 757 16.41 -4.49 -34.51
C TYR A 757 17.31 -5.73 -34.41
N LEU A 758 16.76 -6.88 -34.74
CA LEU A 758 17.51 -8.12 -34.92
C LEU A 758 17.39 -8.57 -36.38
N ASN A 759 18.51 -8.66 -37.08
CA ASN A 759 18.59 -9.00 -38.51
C ASN A 759 17.62 -8.18 -39.39
N GLY A 760 17.41 -6.90 -39.06
CA GLY A 760 16.56 -5.99 -39.82
C GLY A 760 15.10 -5.92 -39.36
N VAL A 761 14.67 -6.81 -38.46
CA VAL A 761 13.32 -6.80 -37.90
C VAL A 761 13.33 -6.06 -36.58
N GLU A 762 12.40 -5.14 -36.37
CA GLU A 762 12.25 -4.44 -35.09
C GLU A 762 11.80 -5.42 -33.99
N VAL A 763 12.51 -5.41 -32.87
CA VAL A 763 12.27 -6.34 -31.76
C VAL A 763 11.97 -5.65 -30.43
N ALA A 764 12.36 -4.38 -30.27
CA ALA A 764 12.02 -3.58 -29.11
C ALA A 764 12.12 -2.08 -29.44
N ARG A 765 11.33 -1.25 -28.77
CA ARG A 765 11.47 0.21 -28.78
C ARG A 765 11.14 0.78 -27.41
N GLY A 766 11.78 1.89 -27.06
CA GLY A 766 11.49 2.67 -25.86
C GLY A 766 11.34 4.13 -26.21
N SER A 767 10.26 4.76 -25.75
CA SER A 767 10.04 6.22 -25.82
C SER A 767 10.15 6.85 -27.22
N VAL A 768 9.80 6.10 -28.27
CA VAL A 768 9.65 6.58 -29.65
C VAL A 768 8.30 6.11 -30.20
N ALA A 769 7.35 7.02 -30.42
CA ALA A 769 5.98 6.63 -30.75
C ALA A 769 5.86 6.04 -32.17
N ALA A 770 6.46 6.67 -33.17
CA ALA A 770 6.35 6.24 -34.56
C ALA A 770 7.58 6.61 -35.39
N GLY A 771 7.73 5.98 -36.55
CA GLY A 771 8.85 6.20 -37.45
C GLY A 771 10.17 5.56 -36.98
N SER A 772 11.25 5.89 -37.67
CA SER A 772 12.62 5.48 -37.35
C SER A 772 13.61 6.49 -37.93
N GLY A 773 14.85 6.49 -37.43
CA GLY A 773 15.90 7.37 -37.90
C GLY A 773 15.48 8.86 -37.95
N ALA A 774 15.56 9.49 -39.12
CA ALA A 774 15.20 10.91 -39.29
C ALA A 774 13.71 11.21 -39.28
N GLU A 775 12.90 10.16 -39.46
CA GLU A 775 11.44 10.27 -39.52
C GLU A 775 10.80 9.84 -38.20
N ALA A 776 11.59 9.57 -37.16
CA ALA A 776 11.09 9.27 -35.82
C ALA A 776 10.34 10.48 -35.24
N THR A 777 9.13 10.25 -34.74
CA THR A 777 8.27 11.27 -34.15
C THR A 777 7.93 10.94 -32.70
N ASP A 778 7.64 11.99 -31.94
CA ASP A 778 7.23 11.91 -30.53
C ASP A 778 8.23 11.12 -29.67
N VAL A 779 9.51 11.52 -29.72
CA VAL A 779 10.53 11.04 -28.79
C VAL A 779 10.25 11.64 -27.41
N ASP A 780 9.92 10.79 -26.45
CA ASP A 780 9.62 11.22 -25.09
C ASP A 780 10.87 11.33 -24.23
N THR A 781 10.71 12.00 -23.09
CA THR A 781 11.83 12.17 -22.16
C THR A 781 11.87 10.95 -21.25
N HIS A 782 13.03 10.30 -21.20
CA HIS A 782 13.28 9.12 -20.37
C HIS A 782 14.67 9.25 -19.74
N SER A 783 14.86 8.80 -18.50
CA SER A 783 16.15 8.93 -17.83
C SER A 783 16.88 7.60 -17.68
N ALA A 784 18.17 7.58 -18.00
CA ALA A 784 19.02 6.38 -17.98
C ALA A 784 19.45 5.90 -16.57
N ARG A 785 18.49 5.78 -15.63
CA ARG A 785 18.79 5.51 -14.20
C ARG A 785 18.93 4.03 -13.86
N ALA A 786 18.16 3.18 -14.51
CA ALA A 786 18.10 1.75 -14.25
C ALA A 786 18.19 0.96 -15.56
N TRP A 787 18.42 -0.34 -15.42
CA TRP A 787 18.30 -1.28 -16.53
C TRP A 787 16.85 -1.67 -16.73
N GLU A 788 16.39 -1.62 -17.96
CA GLU A 788 15.08 -2.11 -18.39
C GLU A 788 15.22 -3.37 -19.23
N LEU A 789 14.24 -4.26 -19.13
CA LEU A 789 14.23 -5.57 -19.77
C LEU A 789 13.08 -5.68 -20.77
N TYR A 790 13.43 -5.96 -22.02
CA TYR A 790 12.47 -6.25 -23.07
C TYR A 790 12.63 -7.72 -23.49
N SER A 791 11.60 -8.53 -23.28
CA SER A 791 11.59 -9.91 -23.80
C SER A 791 11.46 -9.90 -25.31
N LEU A 792 12.32 -10.68 -25.96
CA LEU A 792 12.35 -10.85 -27.41
C LEU A 792 11.76 -12.20 -27.84
N GLY A 793 11.30 -13.01 -26.88
CA GLY A 793 10.80 -14.37 -27.09
C GLY A 793 11.85 -15.46 -26.88
N SER A 794 11.50 -16.68 -27.27
CA SER A 794 12.38 -17.84 -27.09
C SER A 794 13.54 -17.84 -28.07
N GLY A 795 14.65 -18.48 -27.68
CA GLY A 795 15.81 -18.66 -28.54
C GLY A 795 15.48 -19.42 -29.83
N ALA A 796 14.53 -20.37 -29.80
CA ALA A 796 14.07 -21.10 -30.97
C ALA A 796 13.31 -20.20 -31.97
N GLU A 797 12.41 -19.34 -31.48
CA GLU A 797 11.67 -18.37 -32.32
C GLU A 797 12.62 -17.34 -32.94
N LEU A 798 13.59 -16.87 -32.17
CA LEU A 798 14.61 -15.96 -32.66
C LEU A 798 15.50 -16.64 -33.68
N ALA A 799 16.02 -17.83 -33.40
CA ALA A 799 16.84 -18.61 -34.33
C ALA A 799 16.14 -18.88 -35.66
N ALA A 800 14.83 -19.16 -35.63
CA ALA A 800 14.03 -19.33 -36.85
C ALA A 800 13.97 -18.07 -37.74
N ARG A 801 14.13 -16.87 -37.16
CA ARG A 801 14.17 -15.59 -37.88
C ARG A 801 15.54 -15.26 -38.47
N LEU A 802 16.60 -15.99 -38.09
CA LEU A 802 17.99 -15.64 -38.45
C LEU A 802 18.50 -16.30 -39.74
N GLU A 803 17.65 -17.02 -40.51
CA GLU A 803 17.98 -17.68 -41.79
C GLU A 803 19.33 -18.45 -41.82
N GLY A 804 19.81 -18.94 -40.68
CA GLY A 804 21.06 -19.72 -40.57
C GLY A 804 22.37 -18.95 -40.82
N GLY A 805 22.34 -17.60 -40.78
CA GLY A 805 23.51 -16.72 -40.96
C GLY A 805 23.96 -15.99 -39.69
N GLU A 806 24.89 -15.03 -39.82
CA GLU A 806 25.32 -14.14 -38.73
C GLU A 806 24.13 -13.40 -38.10
N ALA A 807 24.15 -13.24 -36.76
CA ALA A 807 23.14 -12.49 -36.03
C ALA A 807 23.65 -11.08 -35.71
N VAL A 808 22.88 -10.07 -36.11
CA VAL A 808 23.20 -8.65 -35.92
C VAL A 808 22.11 -7.99 -35.10
N LEU A 809 22.50 -7.48 -33.94
CA LEU A 809 21.72 -6.56 -33.13
C LEU A 809 22.08 -5.12 -33.55
N ALA A 810 21.09 -4.39 -34.03
CA ALA A 810 21.23 -3.00 -34.45
C ALA A 810 20.32 -2.11 -33.60
N ILE A 811 20.82 -0.97 -33.11
CA ILE A 811 20.05 -0.06 -32.25
C ILE A 811 20.21 1.37 -32.73
N GLU A 812 19.13 2.12 -32.81
CA GLU A 812 19.17 3.57 -32.92
C GLU A 812 18.77 4.22 -31.60
N GLY A 813 19.62 5.10 -31.09
CA GLY A 813 19.34 5.96 -29.95
C GLY A 813 18.84 7.31 -30.42
N HIS A 814 17.85 7.84 -29.72
CA HIS A 814 17.19 9.11 -30.02
C HIS A 814 17.21 10.00 -28.79
N ASN A 815 17.92 11.11 -28.89
CA ASN A 815 17.81 12.22 -27.96
C ASN A 815 16.68 13.14 -28.42
N LYS A 816 15.80 13.52 -27.50
CA LYS A 816 14.61 14.31 -27.77
C LYS A 816 14.94 15.65 -28.42
N ARG A 817 16.07 16.26 -28.07
CA ARG A 817 16.53 17.54 -28.62
C ARG A 817 18.03 17.54 -28.80
N LYS A 818 18.52 18.11 -29.89
CA LYS A 818 19.96 18.38 -30.07
C LYS A 818 20.55 19.21 -28.92
N THR A 819 19.74 20.05 -28.26
CA THR A 819 20.19 20.92 -27.17
C THR A 819 20.04 20.30 -25.78
N SER A 820 19.70 19.01 -25.66
CA SER A 820 19.70 18.31 -24.38
C SER A 820 21.08 18.37 -23.72
N ASN A 821 21.11 18.25 -22.40
CA ASN A 821 22.33 18.41 -21.62
C ASN A 821 23.06 17.09 -21.38
N ASP A 822 22.38 15.99 -21.68
CA ASP A 822 22.76 14.61 -21.47
C ASP A 822 22.25 13.73 -22.62
N PHE A 823 22.87 12.55 -22.73
CA PHE A 823 22.41 11.40 -23.50
C PHE A 823 23.11 10.15 -22.94
N HIS A 824 22.41 9.03 -22.88
CA HIS A 824 23.00 7.74 -22.53
C HIS A 824 22.30 6.62 -23.31
N LEU A 825 23.06 5.65 -23.80
CA LEU A 825 22.55 4.44 -24.41
C LEU A 825 23.51 3.29 -24.16
N GLU A 826 23.04 2.29 -23.44
CA GLU A 826 23.82 1.13 -23.04
C GLU A 826 23.00 -0.15 -23.20
N PRO A 827 23.09 -0.82 -24.36
CA PRO A 827 22.36 -2.04 -24.63
C PRO A 827 23.19 -3.30 -24.41
N CYS A 828 22.54 -4.35 -23.91
CA CYS A 828 23.05 -5.70 -23.73
C CYS A 828 22.00 -6.72 -24.18
N LEU A 829 22.43 -7.75 -24.90
CA LEU A 829 21.58 -8.90 -25.22
C LEU A 829 21.94 -10.05 -24.29
N ILE A 830 20.96 -10.55 -23.55
CA ILE A 830 21.17 -11.51 -22.47
C ILE A 830 20.24 -12.72 -22.59
N GLY A 831 20.75 -13.88 -22.20
CA GLY A 831 20.00 -15.13 -22.05
C GLY A 831 19.52 -15.33 -20.60
N PRO A 832 19.48 -16.58 -20.10
CA PRO A 832 19.05 -16.88 -18.74
C PRO A 832 20.04 -16.34 -17.70
N HIS A 833 19.55 -16.25 -16.46
CA HIS A 833 20.35 -15.82 -15.32
C HIS A 833 21.53 -16.80 -15.11
N LEU A 834 22.75 -16.30 -14.88
CA LEU A 834 23.88 -17.12 -14.46
C LEU A 834 23.56 -17.74 -13.11
N GLU A 835 23.84 -19.04 -12.90
CA GLU A 835 23.58 -19.69 -11.61
C GLU A 835 24.11 -18.84 -10.44
N ARG A 836 23.20 -18.32 -9.60
CA ARG A 836 23.55 -17.65 -8.34
C ARG A 836 24.02 -18.72 -7.34
N PRO A 837 24.86 -18.37 -6.35
CA PRO A 837 25.10 -19.27 -5.23
C PRO A 837 23.76 -19.76 -4.63
N PRO A 838 23.70 -20.98 -4.07
CA PRO A 838 22.46 -21.51 -3.50
C PRO A 838 21.90 -20.58 -2.41
N LEU A 839 20.59 -20.28 -2.46
CA LEU A 839 19.92 -19.40 -1.46
C LEU A 839 20.21 -19.81 -0.01
N ALA A 840 20.32 -21.11 0.25
CA ALA A 840 20.65 -21.68 1.55
C ALA A 840 21.92 -21.11 2.18
N GLU A 841 22.92 -20.67 1.40
CA GLU A 841 24.18 -20.12 1.93
C GLU A 841 24.07 -18.64 2.31
N GLU A 842 23.03 -17.94 1.85
CA GLU A 842 22.88 -16.48 2.01
C GLU A 842 21.62 -16.07 2.78
N THR A 843 20.74 -17.01 3.11
CA THR A 843 19.47 -16.72 3.80
C THR A 843 19.71 -16.08 5.18
N VAL A 844 19.27 -14.83 5.34
CA VAL A 844 19.37 -14.11 6.61
C VAL A 844 18.18 -14.49 7.50
N VAL A 845 18.41 -15.35 8.50
CA VAL A 845 17.36 -15.73 9.46
C VAL A 845 17.37 -14.75 10.64
N LEU A 846 16.32 -13.93 10.73
CA LEU A 846 16.15 -12.94 11.80
C LEU A 846 15.56 -13.57 13.06
N ASP A 847 14.72 -14.60 12.91
CA ASP A 847 14.04 -15.27 14.02
C ASP A 847 13.65 -16.71 13.63
N VAL A 848 13.60 -17.59 14.63
CA VAL A 848 13.06 -18.96 14.51
C VAL A 848 12.19 -19.26 15.72
N LEU A 849 10.94 -19.63 15.47
CA LEU A 849 9.99 -20.12 16.46
C LEU A 849 9.59 -21.55 16.11
N ARG A 850 9.59 -22.44 17.10
CA ARG A 850 9.02 -23.80 16.96
C ARG A 850 7.84 -23.97 17.92
N LEU A 851 6.76 -24.52 17.40
CA LEU A 851 5.54 -24.80 18.16
C LEU A 851 5.21 -26.28 18.05
N VAL A 852 4.87 -26.86 19.19
CA VAL A 852 4.18 -28.16 19.27
C VAL A 852 2.66 -27.95 19.38
N PRO A 853 1.85 -28.92 18.91
CA PRO A 853 0.39 -28.79 18.91
C PRO A 853 -0.16 -28.62 20.32
N ARG A 854 -1.24 -27.84 20.46
CA ARG A 854 -1.85 -27.58 21.78
C ARG A 854 -2.43 -28.83 22.45
N GLU A 855 -2.85 -29.84 21.69
CA GLU A 855 -3.25 -31.15 22.21
C GLU A 855 -2.13 -31.88 22.98
N SER A 856 -0.88 -31.43 22.81
CA SER A 856 0.31 -31.99 23.48
C SER A 856 0.86 -31.14 24.63
N ARG A 857 0.21 -30.02 24.98
CA ARG A 857 0.64 -29.08 26.04
C ARG A 857 -0.07 -29.32 27.37
#